data_AF-A0A3L6QY23-F1
#
_entry.id   AF-A0A3L6QY23-F1
#
_cell.length_a   1.000
_cell.length_b   1.000
_cell.length_c   1.000
_cell.angle_alpha   90.00
_cell.angle_beta   90.00
_cell.angle_gamma   90.00
#
_symmetry.space_group_name_H-M   'P 1'
#
loop_
_entity.id
_entity.type
_entity.pdbx_description
1 polymer ?
#
loop_
_entity_poly.entity_id
_entity_poly.type
_entity_poly.pdbx_seq_one_letter_code
_entity_poly.pdbx_strand_id
1 'polypeptide(L)'
;MVGNDMARGISGGQRKRVTIGEMLVGPAKVLLMDEISNGLDSSTAFQIVNYLTQLIHVLGGTALISLLQPAPETYDLSDDVLLLSEGHVMYQGPKEDVVEFFESLGFNCPHRKAIADFLLEVTSRKDQKQYWSWDCEPYQYFTVEQFSDAFQTFRAGQIVKKVLEVPFDQNLTSIAALTTSKYGLRKRELFKAVFAREVLFMWRSPSRNIVNFTHIVPGSTESLGTTVLKSRGLFFEAKWYWIGLGALVGYIFLFNGLCTAAFAYFKSPGRTYSSVPRNAQDIKLEKLRNDAPSKRFHQKIVTDESSSTLNNRRVTLPFVPLSLTFENIRYSVDMPKAKKSHGEMNDRLEILKGVSGSFRPGVLTALMGISGAGKTTLMDVLAGRKTGGYTEGTITVSNYPKKQETFSRMFVEDLMELLELTSLHGAHVGLTGVNGLSSEQRKRLTIAVELVANPSIIFMDEPTSGLDARAAAIVMRTVRNLVDTGKTVVCTIHEPSIDIFETFDELLLLNRGGEEIYVGPLGNHASKLIIYFEGIEGVNKITDGYNPATWMLEVTSTVQEQMLGINLSEIYKHSELYQRNKDVIRDLRRPPTGFTDLHFDNKYSQPFFKQCLICLWKQNLSYWRNIHYTGGRYFITIMIALLFGTAFWNLGMKRTKQQDLFNSMGSMYAAVLMLGIQNASGIHPVVAMERIVFYKERAAGMYSALPYTFAQVAIELPYIFIQTDLWRFGVHNDRIRMDSNQILLRIPIWSRWFYWICPVAWTLYDLGASQFGDIMDKMETGETVTEFLRSYYGFRHKYLGVVAAVTMAYAIAFAFFFDLSVKYINFQRR
;
A
#
# COMPACT_ATOMS: atom_id res chain seq x y z
N MET A 1 -1.43 -23.25 0.50
CA MET A 1 -0.67 -22.31 -0.35
C MET A 1 -0.34 -21.08 0.49
N VAL A 2 0.79 -20.40 0.24
CA VAL A 2 1.14 -19.17 0.98
C VAL A 2 0.16 -18.01 0.70
N GLY A 3 -0.52 -18.04 -0.46
CA GLY A 3 -1.45 -17.02 -0.92
C GLY A 3 -0.80 -16.06 -1.92
N ASN A 4 -1.63 -15.27 -2.59
CA ASN A 4 -1.22 -14.15 -3.43
C ASN A 4 -2.28 -13.04 -3.29
N ASP A 5 -2.08 -11.90 -3.96
CA ASP A 5 -2.99 -10.74 -3.85
C ASP A 5 -4.44 -11.02 -4.30
N MET A 6 -4.69 -12.15 -4.97
CA MET A 6 -6.01 -12.59 -5.44
C MET A 6 -6.60 -13.77 -4.65
N ALA A 7 -5.83 -14.41 -3.77
CA ALA A 7 -6.25 -15.58 -3.01
C ALA A 7 -5.69 -15.56 -1.58
N ARG A 8 -6.61 -15.43 -0.61
CA ARG A 8 -6.30 -15.36 0.83
C ARG A 8 -5.59 -16.64 1.29
N GLY A 9 -4.30 -16.52 1.61
CA GLY A 9 -3.47 -17.64 2.05
C GLY A 9 -3.29 -17.70 3.57
N ILE A 10 -2.07 -18.06 3.98
CA ILE A 10 -1.68 -18.19 5.39
C ILE A 10 -1.54 -16.80 6.06
N SER A 11 -1.65 -16.74 7.39
CA SER A 11 -1.54 -15.47 8.12
C SER A 11 -0.15 -14.83 7.98
N GLY A 12 -0.02 -13.53 8.28
CA GLY A 12 1.25 -12.81 8.19
C GLY A 12 2.39 -13.49 8.97
N GLY A 13 2.13 -13.93 10.19
CA GLY A 13 3.08 -14.69 11.01
C GLY A 13 3.38 -16.09 10.47
N GLN A 14 2.38 -16.79 9.91
CA GLN A 14 2.62 -18.07 9.22
C GLN A 14 3.48 -17.88 7.97
N ARG A 15 3.31 -16.79 7.21
CA ARG A 15 4.17 -16.44 6.07
C ARG A 15 5.61 -16.17 6.50
N LYS A 16 5.82 -15.40 7.57
CA LYS A 16 7.17 -15.22 8.17
C LYS A 16 7.82 -16.56 8.53
N ARG A 17 7.09 -17.48 9.17
CA ARG A 17 7.60 -18.84 9.48
C ARG A 17 8.00 -19.63 8.22
N VAL A 18 7.25 -19.52 7.12
CA VAL A 18 7.63 -20.14 5.84
C VAL A 18 8.90 -19.51 5.27
N THR A 19 9.03 -18.18 5.27
CA THR A 19 10.25 -17.50 4.78
C THR A 19 11.48 -17.83 5.62
N ILE A 20 11.35 -17.91 6.95
CA ILE A 20 12.44 -18.38 7.82
C ILE A 20 12.80 -19.83 7.47
N GLY A 21 11.82 -20.70 7.27
CA GLY A 21 12.05 -22.08 6.78
C GLY A 21 12.76 -22.13 5.41
N GLU A 22 12.41 -21.27 4.47
CA GLU A 22 13.09 -21.16 3.16
C GLU A 22 14.56 -20.72 3.30
N MET A 23 14.87 -19.83 4.25
CA MET A 23 16.25 -19.41 4.54
C MET A 23 17.06 -20.54 5.22
N LEU A 24 16.44 -21.28 6.13
CA LEU A 24 17.07 -22.40 6.86
C LEU A 24 17.34 -23.65 6.00
N VAL A 25 16.70 -23.78 4.84
CA VAL A 25 16.95 -24.88 3.87
C VAL A 25 18.26 -24.69 3.08
N GLY A 26 18.93 -23.54 3.22
CA GLY A 26 20.24 -23.29 2.61
C GLY A 26 21.42 -23.88 3.42
N PRO A 27 22.60 -24.09 2.79
CA PRO A 27 23.81 -24.54 3.48
C PRO A 27 24.51 -23.43 4.30
N ALA A 28 23.77 -22.38 4.68
CA ALA A 28 24.32 -21.20 5.34
C ALA A 28 24.59 -21.49 6.82
N LYS A 29 25.86 -21.48 7.22
CA LYS A 29 26.26 -21.60 8.63
C LYS A 29 26.17 -20.29 9.42
N VAL A 30 26.14 -19.15 8.72
CA VAL A 30 26.00 -17.81 9.33
C VAL A 30 24.69 -17.19 8.86
N LEU A 31 23.86 -16.75 9.81
CA LEU A 31 22.56 -16.14 9.57
C LEU A 31 22.58 -14.70 10.08
N LEU A 32 22.33 -13.74 9.19
CA LEU A 32 22.15 -12.33 9.56
C LEU A 32 20.67 -12.00 9.40
N MET A 33 20.01 -11.63 10.50
CA MET A 33 18.55 -11.54 10.59
C MET A 33 18.14 -10.19 11.17
N ASP A 34 17.46 -9.38 10.38
CA ASP A 34 16.98 -8.05 10.78
C ASP A 34 15.46 -8.05 11.06
N GLU A 35 15.04 -7.32 12.09
CA GLU A 35 13.64 -7.10 12.52
C GLU A 35 12.71 -8.34 12.50
N ILE A 36 13.18 -9.52 12.90
CA ILE A 36 12.38 -10.75 12.75
C ILE A 36 11.08 -10.73 13.57
N SER A 37 11.07 -10.04 14.71
CA SER A 37 9.93 -9.88 15.61
C SER A 37 8.84 -8.92 15.10
N ASN A 38 9.13 -8.02 14.15
CA ASN A 38 8.20 -6.93 13.79
C ASN A 38 6.85 -7.44 13.27
N GLY A 39 5.74 -7.04 13.91
CA GLY A 39 4.39 -7.47 13.57
C GLY A 39 4.05 -8.93 13.93
N LEU A 40 4.76 -9.51 14.89
CA LEU A 40 4.40 -10.75 15.58
C LEU A 40 3.98 -10.43 17.02
N ASP A 41 3.14 -11.28 17.61
CA ASP A 41 2.92 -11.30 19.06
C ASP A 41 4.18 -11.80 19.79
N SER A 42 4.36 -11.35 21.04
CA SER A 42 5.52 -11.71 21.88
C SER A 42 5.69 -13.23 22.04
N SER A 43 4.59 -13.98 22.17
CA SER A 43 4.63 -15.44 22.32
C SER A 43 5.16 -16.15 21.06
N THR A 44 4.75 -15.71 19.86
CA THR A 44 5.25 -16.24 18.59
C THR A 44 6.68 -15.79 18.32
N ALA A 45 7.07 -14.57 18.72
CA ALA A 45 8.44 -14.09 18.61
C ALA A 45 9.39 -14.95 19.46
N PHE A 46 9.07 -15.17 20.74
CA PHE A 46 9.82 -16.05 21.64
C PHE A 46 9.96 -17.47 21.06
N GLN A 47 8.86 -18.08 20.58
CA GLN A 47 8.92 -19.41 19.97
C GLN A 47 9.87 -19.47 18.76
N ILE A 48 9.83 -18.46 17.88
CA ILE A 48 10.70 -18.41 16.70
C ILE A 48 12.17 -18.26 17.09
N VAL A 49 12.49 -17.37 18.04
CA VAL A 49 13.87 -17.21 18.53
C VAL A 49 14.35 -18.49 19.20
N ASN A 50 13.55 -19.12 20.06
CA ASN A 50 13.89 -20.38 20.73
C ASN A 50 14.19 -21.51 19.73
N TYR A 51 13.35 -21.66 18.69
CA TYR A 51 13.63 -22.64 17.62
C TYR A 51 14.89 -22.32 16.82
N LEU A 52 15.19 -21.03 16.58
CA LEU A 52 16.43 -20.63 15.91
C LEU A 52 17.65 -20.95 16.79
N THR A 53 17.65 -20.54 18.07
CA THR A 53 18.70 -20.84 19.05
C THR A 53 18.99 -22.34 19.13
N GLN A 54 17.94 -23.17 19.33
CA GLN A 54 18.07 -24.63 19.34
C GLN A 54 18.69 -25.18 18.05
N LEU A 55 18.23 -24.71 16.88
CA LEU A 55 18.74 -25.15 15.57
C LEU A 55 20.19 -24.73 15.35
N ILE A 56 20.59 -23.54 15.82
CA ILE A 56 21.96 -23.03 15.73
C ILE A 56 22.91 -23.89 16.56
N HIS A 57 22.57 -24.22 17.81
CA HIS A 57 23.38 -25.11 18.64
C HIS A 57 23.47 -26.53 18.05
N VAL A 58 22.38 -27.07 17.50
CA VAL A 58 22.38 -28.42 16.90
C VAL A 58 23.19 -28.49 15.59
N LEU A 59 23.17 -27.43 14.77
CA LEU A 59 23.89 -27.40 13.49
C LEU A 59 25.32 -26.84 13.58
N GLY A 60 25.71 -26.28 14.72
CA GLY A 60 26.99 -25.56 14.89
C GLY A 60 27.08 -24.34 13.97
N GLY A 61 26.02 -23.52 13.97
CA GLY A 61 25.93 -22.27 13.21
C GLY A 61 26.28 -21.04 14.04
N THR A 62 26.10 -19.87 13.44
CA THR A 62 26.17 -18.56 14.10
C THR A 62 25.02 -17.71 13.59
N ALA A 63 24.32 -16.97 14.46
CA ALA A 63 23.33 -15.99 14.03
C ALA A 63 23.53 -14.65 14.72
N LEU A 64 23.35 -13.57 13.95
CA LEU A 64 23.18 -12.22 14.47
C LEU A 64 21.73 -11.82 14.23
N ILE A 65 20.99 -11.56 15.31
CA ILE A 65 19.56 -11.25 15.28
C ILE A 65 19.34 -9.85 15.85
N SER A 66 18.78 -8.95 15.04
CA SER A 66 18.28 -7.65 15.45
C SER A 66 16.90 -7.80 16.10
N LEU A 67 16.78 -7.41 17.38
CA LEU A 67 15.54 -7.46 18.15
C LEU A 67 15.16 -6.06 18.63
N LEU A 68 13.98 -5.59 18.20
CA LEU A 68 13.39 -4.34 18.67
C LEU A 68 12.61 -4.63 19.98
N GLN A 69 13.08 -4.06 21.10
CA GLN A 69 12.48 -4.20 22.45
C GLN A 69 12.01 -5.63 22.78
N PRO A 70 12.92 -6.61 22.89
CA PRO A 70 12.56 -7.99 23.20
C PRO A 70 11.97 -8.12 24.61
N ALA A 71 10.95 -8.97 24.73
CA ALA A 71 10.44 -9.40 26.03
C ALA A 71 11.57 -10.12 26.83
N PRO A 72 11.57 -10.08 28.18
CA PRO A 72 12.66 -10.63 29.00
C PRO A 72 13.00 -12.09 28.64
N GLU A 73 12.00 -12.93 28.42
CA GLU A 73 12.17 -14.33 28.07
C GLU A 73 12.86 -14.51 26.71
N THR A 74 12.71 -13.54 25.80
CA THR A 74 13.37 -13.56 24.48
C THR A 74 14.80 -13.06 24.56
N TYR A 75 15.09 -12.10 25.45
CA TYR A 75 16.45 -11.67 25.77
C TYR A 75 17.23 -12.82 26.44
N ASP A 76 16.59 -13.61 27.31
CA ASP A 76 17.23 -14.75 27.96
C ASP A 76 17.67 -15.87 26.99
N LEU A 77 17.21 -15.87 25.74
CA LEU A 77 17.61 -16.82 24.70
C LEU A 77 18.89 -16.44 23.92
N SER A 78 19.48 -15.25 24.16
CA SER A 78 20.75 -14.85 23.53
C SER A 78 21.96 -15.31 24.35
N ASP A 79 22.97 -15.86 23.68
CA ASP A 79 24.29 -16.13 24.29
C ASP A 79 25.08 -14.81 24.47
N ASP A 80 25.26 -14.06 23.38
CA ASP A 80 25.96 -12.78 23.33
C ASP A 80 25.01 -11.60 23.03
N VAL A 81 25.33 -10.43 23.57
CA VAL A 81 24.65 -9.14 23.32
C VAL A 81 25.59 -8.19 22.58
N LEU A 82 25.08 -7.56 21.52
CA LEU A 82 25.74 -6.47 20.80
C LEU A 82 24.90 -5.19 20.91
N LEU A 83 25.40 -4.20 21.65
CA LEU A 83 24.73 -2.91 21.84
C LEU A 83 25.40 -1.83 20.97
N LEU A 84 24.61 -1.18 20.12
CA LEU A 84 25.04 -0.16 19.16
C LEU A 84 24.30 1.16 19.43
N SER A 85 25.04 2.27 19.54
CA SER A 85 24.45 3.62 19.64
C SER A 85 25.28 4.64 18.84
N GLU A 86 24.59 5.54 18.14
CA GLU A 86 25.15 6.58 17.24
C GLU A 86 26.29 6.13 16.29
N GLY A 87 26.35 4.84 15.94
CA GLY A 87 27.37 4.25 15.06
C GLY A 87 28.58 3.63 15.79
N HIS A 88 28.61 3.65 17.12
CA HIS A 88 29.64 3.05 17.97
C HIS A 88 29.13 1.77 18.65
N VAL A 89 30.04 0.84 18.96
CA VAL A 89 29.77 -0.34 19.79
C VAL A 89 29.91 0.07 21.26
N MET A 90 28.80 -0.01 22.00
CA MET A 90 28.77 0.28 23.44
C MET A 90 29.13 -0.95 24.27
N TYR A 91 28.76 -2.13 23.76
CA TYR A 91 29.07 -3.41 24.40
C TYR A 91 28.99 -4.54 23.37
N GLN A 92 29.91 -5.50 23.47
CA GLN A 92 29.84 -6.78 22.77
C GLN A 92 30.42 -7.87 23.66
N GLY A 93 29.62 -8.88 23.99
CA GLY A 93 30.06 -10.02 24.80
C GLY A 93 28.88 -10.79 25.41
N PRO A 94 29.15 -11.68 26.39
CA PRO A 94 28.12 -12.47 27.06
C PRO A 94 27.04 -11.58 27.69
N LYS A 95 25.80 -12.06 27.74
CA LYS A 95 24.69 -11.31 28.37
C LYS A 95 24.86 -11.16 29.88
N GLU A 96 25.60 -12.03 30.54
CA GLU A 96 25.82 -12.01 31.99
C GLU A 96 26.70 -10.82 32.41
N ASP A 97 27.77 -10.57 31.66
CA ASP A 97 28.78 -9.55 31.94
C ASP A 97 28.27 -8.11 31.65
N VAL A 98 27.12 -7.95 30.97
CA VAL A 98 26.64 -6.62 30.53
C VAL A 98 26.15 -5.73 31.68
N VAL A 99 25.54 -6.32 32.71
CA VAL A 99 25.03 -5.54 33.85
C VAL A 99 26.21 -5.06 34.70
N GLU A 100 27.19 -5.94 34.96
CA GLU A 100 28.45 -5.59 35.64
C GLU A 100 29.20 -4.45 34.92
N PHE A 101 29.21 -4.46 33.58
CA PHE A 101 29.81 -3.37 32.80
C PHE A 101 29.16 -2.01 33.09
N PHE A 102 27.83 -1.90 33.07
CA PHE A 102 27.15 -0.63 33.36
C PHE A 102 27.22 -0.24 34.84
N GLU A 103 27.19 -1.21 35.77
CA GLU A 103 27.40 -0.97 37.20
C GLU A 103 28.80 -0.41 37.49
N SER A 104 29.83 -0.89 36.78
CA SER A 104 31.21 -0.37 36.88
C SER A 104 31.35 1.10 36.45
N LEU A 105 30.37 1.61 35.69
CA LEU A 105 30.28 3.00 35.21
C LEU A 105 29.29 3.85 36.03
N GLY A 106 28.78 3.34 37.15
CA GLY A 106 27.86 4.07 38.03
C GLY A 106 26.38 4.00 37.64
N PHE A 107 26.01 3.11 36.72
CA PHE A 107 24.63 2.88 36.28
C PHE A 107 24.08 1.55 36.81
N ASN A 108 23.14 1.60 37.75
CA ASN A 108 22.55 0.41 38.37
C ASN A 108 21.20 0.07 37.74
N CYS A 109 20.95 -1.22 37.48
CA CYS A 109 19.69 -1.72 36.91
C CYS A 109 18.65 -2.04 38.02
N PRO A 110 17.48 -1.40 38.05
CA PRO A 110 16.45 -1.70 39.06
C PRO A 110 15.94 -3.14 38.96
N HIS A 111 15.85 -3.87 40.08
CA HIS A 111 15.46 -5.28 40.15
C HIS A 111 14.12 -5.69 39.48
N ARG A 112 13.25 -4.74 39.15
CA ARG A 112 11.96 -4.99 38.47
C ARG A 112 11.93 -4.57 37.01
N LYS A 113 13.04 -4.05 36.46
CA LYS A 113 13.12 -3.58 35.07
C LYS A 113 13.72 -4.66 34.17
N ALA A 114 13.22 -4.76 32.93
CA ALA A 114 13.81 -5.63 31.92
C ALA A 114 15.19 -5.10 31.52
N ILE A 115 16.18 -6.00 31.46
CA ILE A 115 17.57 -5.64 31.13
C ILE A 115 17.65 -4.99 29.75
N ALA A 116 16.92 -5.50 28.75
CA ALA A 116 16.88 -4.91 27.41
C ALA A 116 16.38 -3.45 27.39
N ASP A 117 15.38 -3.10 28.20
CA ASP A 117 14.88 -1.72 28.31
C ASP A 117 15.88 -0.82 29.05
N PHE A 118 16.52 -1.33 30.11
CA PHE A 118 17.62 -0.63 30.80
C PHE A 118 18.76 -0.27 29.84
N LEU A 119 19.20 -1.20 28.98
CA LEU A 119 20.27 -0.97 28.00
C LEU A 119 19.91 0.09 26.93
N LEU A 120 18.64 0.15 26.54
CA LEU A 120 18.14 1.16 25.60
C LEU A 120 17.94 2.54 26.25
N GLU A 121 17.60 2.59 27.54
CA GLU A 121 17.39 3.86 28.26
C GLU A 121 18.68 4.45 28.86
N VAL A 122 19.65 3.64 29.30
CA VAL A 122 20.95 4.14 29.79
C VAL A 122 21.77 4.81 28.67
N THR A 123 21.51 4.42 27.42
CA THR A 123 22.07 5.07 26.21
C THR A 123 21.23 6.26 25.73
N SER A 124 20.05 6.52 26.31
CA SER A 124 19.20 7.67 25.99
C SER A 124 19.55 8.90 26.83
N ARG A 125 19.78 10.05 26.17
CA ARG A 125 20.12 11.33 26.82
C ARG A 125 19.07 11.86 27.79
N LYS A 126 17.82 11.43 27.68
CA LYS A 126 16.75 11.81 28.62
C LYS A 126 16.77 10.97 29.89
N ASP A 127 17.00 9.68 29.71
CA ASP A 127 16.57 8.63 30.64
C ASP A 127 17.76 8.09 31.46
N GLN A 128 18.99 8.26 30.96
CA GLN A 128 20.24 7.88 31.61
C GLN A 128 20.37 8.39 33.06
N LYS A 129 19.85 9.59 33.38
CA LYS A 129 19.92 10.16 34.73
C LYS A 129 19.26 9.30 35.81
N GLN A 130 18.21 8.54 35.46
CA GLN A 130 17.43 7.77 36.44
C GLN A 130 18.19 6.54 37.00
N TYR A 131 19.28 6.13 36.34
CA TYR A 131 20.08 4.95 36.70
C TYR A 131 21.36 5.26 37.47
N TRP A 132 21.68 6.55 37.65
CA TRP A 132 22.89 6.98 38.34
C TRP A 132 22.85 6.60 39.82
N SER A 133 23.84 5.83 40.29
CA SER A 133 23.88 5.25 41.63
C SER A 133 25.04 5.73 42.52
N TRP A 134 25.97 6.52 41.98
CA TRP A 134 27.10 7.04 42.76
C TRP A 134 26.67 8.27 43.58
N ASP A 135 26.29 8.04 44.83
CA ASP A 135 25.90 9.07 45.81
C ASP A 135 26.95 10.18 46.02
N CYS A 136 28.22 9.87 45.75
CA CYS A 136 29.36 10.77 45.96
C CYS A 136 29.67 11.68 44.76
N GLU A 137 29.10 11.44 43.58
CA GLU A 137 29.40 12.21 42.36
C GLU A 137 28.12 12.79 41.70
N PRO A 138 28.12 14.07 41.29
CA PRO A 138 26.97 14.65 40.61
C PRO A 138 26.84 14.08 39.20
N TYR A 139 25.66 13.57 38.87
CA TYR A 139 25.37 13.03 37.52
C TYR A 139 25.78 14.01 36.40
N GLN A 140 26.67 13.53 35.53
CA GLN A 140 27.02 14.14 34.26
C GLN A 140 26.59 13.20 33.13
N TYR A 141 26.08 13.76 32.02
CA TYR A 141 25.71 12.95 30.86
C TYR A 141 26.95 12.26 30.27
N PHE A 142 26.94 10.93 30.30
CA PHE A 142 27.99 10.07 29.77
C PHE A 142 27.75 9.86 28.27
N THR A 143 28.73 10.22 27.45
CA THR A 143 28.60 10.21 25.99
C THR A 143 28.80 8.80 25.42
N VAL A 144 28.27 8.59 24.22
CA VAL A 144 28.44 7.36 23.43
C VAL A 144 29.93 7.02 23.22
N GLU A 145 30.77 8.03 22.95
CA GLU A 145 32.22 7.86 22.80
C GLU A 145 32.86 7.34 24.10
N GLN A 146 32.49 7.89 25.25
CA GLN A 146 32.99 7.44 26.57
C GLN A 146 32.58 6.00 26.89
N PHE A 147 31.36 5.56 26.52
CA PHE A 147 30.96 4.15 26.66
C PHE A 147 31.77 3.22 25.76
N SER A 148 32.04 3.63 24.52
CA SER A 148 32.91 2.89 23.59
C SER A 148 34.34 2.74 24.13
N ASP A 149 34.92 3.81 24.68
CA ASP A 149 36.27 3.78 25.25
C ASP A 149 36.33 2.94 26.54
N ALA A 150 35.31 3.05 27.40
CA ALA A 150 35.17 2.19 28.57
C ALA A 150 35.06 0.70 28.17
N PHE A 151 34.27 0.38 27.14
CA PHE A 151 34.13 -0.99 26.64
C PHE A 151 35.46 -1.56 26.13
N GLN A 152 36.28 -0.77 25.43
CA GLN A 152 37.60 -1.22 24.97
C GLN A 152 38.56 -1.58 26.12
N THR A 153 38.40 -0.95 27.30
CA THR A 153 39.20 -1.29 28.49
C THR A 153 38.58 -2.43 29.31
N PHE A 154 37.26 -2.62 29.23
CA PHE A 154 36.54 -3.69 29.92
C PHE A 154 36.92 -5.11 29.44
N ARG A 155 36.71 -6.11 30.29
CA ARG A 155 37.14 -7.51 30.08
C ARG A 155 36.60 -8.09 28.76
N ALA A 156 35.32 -7.89 28.46
CA ALA A 156 34.71 -8.37 27.21
C ALA A 156 35.35 -7.73 25.97
N GLY A 157 35.55 -6.41 25.96
CA GLY A 157 36.23 -5.70 24.87
C GLY A 157 37.69 -6.12 24.69
N GLN A 158 38.41 -6.39 25.78
CA GLN A 158 39.76 -6.96 25.71
C GLN A 158 39.79 -8.38 25.10
N ILE A 159 38.78 -9.21 25.35
CA ILE A 159 38.66 -10.54 24.72
C ILE A 159 38.41 -10.39 23.22
N VAL A 160 37.45 -9.56 22.81
CA VAL A 160 37.18 -9.26 21.40
C VAL A 160 38.44 -8.73 20.71
N LYS A 161 39.15 -7.78 21.33
CA LYS A 161 40.41 -7.25 20.82
C LYS A 161 41.49 -8.32 20.64
N LYS A 162 41.70 -9.18 21.64
CA LYS A 162 42.66 -10.31 21.54
C LYS A 162 42.31 -11.29 20.43
N VAL A 163 41.03 -11.57 20.21
CA VAL A 163 40.57 -12.44 19.11
C VAL A 163 40.84 -11.78 17.75
N LEU A 164 40.64 -10.47 17.63
CA LEU A 164 40.92 -9.70 16.41
C LEU A 164 42.43 -9.48 16.16
N GLU A 165 43.27 -9.52 17.21
CA GLU A 165 44.73 -9.43 17.12
C GLU A 165 45.39 -10.73 16.60
N VAL A 166 44.68 -11.89 16.64
CA VAL A 166 45.19 -13.14 16.05
C VAL A 166 45.20 -13.01 14.52
N PRO A 167 46.36 -13.12 13.84
CA PRO A 167 46.42 -12.99 12.40
C PRO A 167 45.67 -14.13 11.71
N PHE A 168 44.85 -13.78 10.71
CA PHE A 168 44.01 -14.74 9.98
C PHE A 168 44.86 -15.68 9.09
N ASP A 169 44.99 -16.94 9.52
CA ASP A 169 45.73 -17.97 8.78
C ASP A 169 44.87 -18.60 7.67
N GLN A 170 45.13 -18.20 6.43
CA GLN A 170 44.38 -18.65 5.25
C GLN A 170 44.47 -20.17 5.00
N ASN A 171 45.47 -20.86 5.57
CA ASN A 171 45.72 -22.28 5.28
C ASN A 171 44.91 -23.26 6.15
N LEU A 172 44.30 -22.79 7.24
CA LEU A 172 43.59 -23.62 8.23
C LEU A 172 42.06 -23.66 8.05
N THR A 173 41.50 -22.98 7.04
CA THR A 173 40.05 -22.81 6.91
C THR A 173 39.32 -24.05 6.38
N SER A 174 38.15 -24.34 6.97
CA SER A 174 37.22 -25.30 6.39
C SER A 174 36.67 -24.77 5.05
N ILE A 175 36.49 -25.67 4.08
CA ILE A 175 36.02 -25.37 2.71
C ILE A 175 34.67 -24.61 2.69
N ALA A 176 33.87 -24.71 3.77
CA ALA A 176 32.59 -24.02 3.92
C ALA A 176 32.72 -22.47 4.06
N ALA A 177 33.83 -21.97 4.63
CA ALA A 177 34.07 -20.53 4.78
C ALA A 177 34.50 -19.86 3.45
N LEU A 178 35.03 -20.65 2.51
CA LEU A 178 35.60 -20.20 1.23
C LEU A 178 34.73 -20.62 0.03
N THR A 179 33.40 -20.64 0.18
CA THR A 179 32.48 -21.06 -0.91
C THR A 179 32.46 -20.04 -2.05
N THR A 180 33.38 -20.19 -3.01
CA THR A 180 33.50 -19.36 -4.21
C THR A 180 32.32 -19.52 -5.20
N SER A 181 31.49 -20.56 -5.01
CA SER A 181 30.29 -20.78 -5.80
C SER A 181 29.07 -20.06 -5.22
N LYS A 182 28.56 -19.05 -5.95
CA LYS A 182 27.33 -18.27 -5.63
C LYS A 182 26.04 -19.10 -5.48
N TYR A 183 26.08 -20.42 -5.69
CA TYR A 183 24.95 -21.34 -5.57
C TYR A 183 25.42 -22.60 -4.82
N GLY A 184 24.67 -23.02 -3.79
CA GLY A 184 24.99 -24.22 -2.99
C GLY A 184 24.70 -25.56 -3.68
N LEU A 185 24.11 -25.56 -4.87
CA LEU A 185 23.84 -26.74 -5.70
C LEU A 185 24.35 -26.52 -7.13
N ARG A 186 24.66 -27.59 -7.86
CA ARG A 186 25.07 -27.46 -9.27
C ARG A 186 23.91 -26.90 -10.09
N LYS A 187 24.21 -26.05 -11.08
CA LYS A 187 23.18 -25.43 -11.97
C LYS A 187 22.22 -26.45 -12.60
N ARG A 188 22.66 -27.69 -12.85
CA ARG A 188 21.82 -28.80 -13.35
C ARG A 188 20.81 -29.31 -12.31
N GLU A 189 21.18 -29.39 -11.04
CA GLU A 189 20.29 -29.78 -9.95
C GLU A 189 19.28 -28.66 -9.67
N LEU A 190 19.73 -27.41 -9.66
CA LEU A 190 18.86 -26.25 -9.56
C LEU A 190 17.85 -26.20 -10.71
N PHE A 191 18.30 -26.42 -11.96
CA PHE A 191 17.41 -26.56 -13.11
C PHE A 191 16.43 -27.73 -12.96
N LYS A 192 16.89 -28.90 -12.50
CA LYS A 192 16.03 -30.07 -12.25
C LYS A 192 14.98 -29.80 -11.19
N ALA A 193 15.33 -29.08 -10.12
CA ALA A 193 14.41 -28.70 -9.04
C ALA A 193 13.38 -27.65 -9.52
N VAL A 194 13.81 -26.61 -10.24
CA VAL A 194 12.91 -25.62 -10.85
C VAL A 194 12.00 -26.27 -11.89
N PHE A 195 12.53 -27.13 -12.76
CA PHE A 195 11.75 -27.87 -13.75
C PHE A 195 10.74 -28.80 -13.09
N ALA A 196 11.12 -29.54 -12.05
CA ALA A 196 10.19 -30.37 -11.28
C ALA A 196 9.11 -29.54 -10.60
N ARG A 197 9.43 -28.33 -10.11
CA ARG A 197 8.47 -27.38 -9.54
C ARG A 197 7.49 -26.86 -10.59
N GLU A 198 7.96 -26.45 -11.77
CA GLU A 198 7.08 -25.98 -12.85
C GLU A 198 6.21 -27.12 -13.40
N VAL A 199 6.74 -28.34 -13.54
CA VAL A 199 5.95 -29.53 -13.86
C VAL A 199 4.90 -29.79 -12.77
N LEU A 200 5.24 -29.68 -11.49
CA LEU A 200 4.29 -29.84 -10.38
C LEU A 200 3.19 -28.76 -10.41
N PHE A 201 3.51 -27.50 -10.73
CA PHE A 201 2.51 -26.45 -10.91
C PHE A 201 1.61 -26.70 -12.14
N MET A 202 2.19 -27.20 -13.23
CA MET A 202 1.47 -27.57 -14.45
C MET A 202 0.49 -28.74 -14.21
N TRP A 203 0.90 -29.74 -13.42
CA TRP A 203 0.02 -30.84 -13.01
C TRP A 203 -1.04 -30.44 -11.97
N ARG A 204 -0.81 -29.37 -11.20
CA ARG A 204 -1.78 -28.81 -10.23
C ARG A 204 -2.73 -27.77 -10.82
N SER A 205 -2.59 -27.42 -12.10
CA SER A 205 -3.45 -26.47 -12.79
C SER A 205 -4.53 -27.20 -13.62
N PRO A 206 -5.83 -27.09 -13.29
CA PRO A 206 -6.87 -27.88 -13.93
C PRO A 206 -7.33 -27.26 -15.26
N SER A 207 -6.56 -27.47 -16.34
CA SER A 207 -7.00 -27.15 -17.71
C SER A 207 -6.38 -28.09 -18.75
N ARG A 208 -6.91 -29.32 -18.85
CA ARG A 208 -6.71 -30.20 -20.01
C ARG A 208 -8.00 -30.31 -20.81
N ASN A 209 -8.04 -29.64 -21.96
CA ASN A 209 -8.96 -29.94 -23.05
C ASN A 209 -8.16 -29.93 -24.35
N ILE A 210 -7.65 -31.11 -24.74
CA ILE A 210 -7.04 -31.32 -26.05
C ILE A 210 -8.12 -31.97 -26.92
N VAL A 211 -8.48 -31.29 -28.01
CA VAL A 211 -9.53 -31.76 -28.94
C VAL A 211 -8.96 -32.86 -29.84
N ASN A 212 -9.62 -34.02 -29.88
CA ASN A 212 -9.25 -35.12 -30.78
C ASN A 212 -9.72 -34.85 -32.22
N PHE A 213 -8.77 -34.79 -33.15
CA PHE A 213 -9.01 -34.57 -34.60
C PHE A 213 -8.80 -35.85 -35.43
N THR A 214 -9.39 -36.97 -35.02
CA THR A 214 -9.11 -38.31 -35.59
C THR A 214 -10.33 -39.04 -36.15
N HIS A 215 -11.38 -38.32 -36.58
CA HIS A 215 -12.50 -38.96 -37.29
C HIS A 215 -12.22 -39.10 -38.79
N ILE A 216 -12.27 -40.35 -39.27
CA ILE A 216 -12.16 -40.71 -40.68
C ILE A 216 -13.59 -40.92 -41.22
N VAL A 217 -13.84 -40.54 -42.47
CA VAL A 217 -15.12 -40.76 -43.16
C VAL A 217 -15.05 -42.10 -43.91
N PRO A 218 -16.10 -42.95 -43.91
CA PRO A 218 -16.08 -44.20 -44.67
C PRO A 218 -15.90 -43.92 -46.16
N GLY A 219 -14.83 -44.44 -46.76
CA GLY A 219 -14.56 -44.34 -48.20
C GLY A 219 -13.31 -43.53 -48.61
N SER A 220 -12.58 -42.89 -47.68
CA SER A 220 -11.31 -42.21 -47.99
C SER A 220 -10.18 -42.62 -47.05
N THR A 221 -8.97 -42.81 -47.59
CA THR A 221 -7.74 -43.10 -46.83
C THR A 221 -7.11 -41.87 -46.17
N GLU A 222 -7.64 -40.67 -46.43
CA GLU A 222 -7.22 -39.42 -45.79
C GLU A 222 -8.22 -39.00 -44.71
N SER A 223 -7.74 -38.34 -43.64
CA SER A 223 -8.62 -37.81 -42.59
C SER A 223 -9.38 -36.58 -43.08
N LEU A 224 -10.56 -36.31 -42.49
CA LEU A 224 -11.37 -35.14 -42.84
C LEU A 224 -10.55 -33.83 -42.71
N GLY A 225 -9.66 -33.77 -41.71
CA GLY A 225 -8.74 -32.65 -41.50
C GLY A 225 -7.78 -32.45 -42.68
N THR A 226 -7.14 -33.51 -43.16
CA THR A 226 -6.19 -33.41 -44.31
C THR A 226 -6.88 -32.97 -45.60
N THR A 227 -8.10 -33.41 -45.87
CA THR A 227 -8.88 -32.99 -47.05
C THR A 227 -9.29 -31.52 -46.97
N VAL A 228 -9.70 -31.05 -45.79
CA VAL A 228 -10.04 -29.62 -45.55
C VAL A 228 -8.81 -28.71 -45.58
N LEU A 229 -7.65 -29.20 -45.13
CA LEU A 229 -6.38 -28.44 -45.18
C LEU A 229 -5.87 -28.31 -46.62
N LYS A 230 -5.95 -29.38 -47.42
CA LYS A 230 -5.64 -29.34 -48.86
C LYS A 230 -6.56 -28.39 -49.62
N SER A 231 -7.87 -28.38 -49.35
CA SER A 231 -8.81 -27.46 -50.01
C SER A 231 -8.61 -25.98 -49.65
N ARG A 232 -7.81 -25.69 -48.62
CA ARG A 232 -7.42 -24.33 -48.20
C ARG A 232 -5.95 -23.98 -48.53
N GLY A 233 -5.26 -24.80 -49.32
CA GLY A 233 -3.91 -24.50 -49.80
C GLY A 233 -2.82 -24.50 -48.73
N LEU A 234 -3.03 -25.16 -47.58
CA LEU A 234 -2.04 -25.23 -46.50
C LEU A 234 -1.02 -26.35 -46.76
N PHE A 235 0.27 -26.00 -46.72
CA PHE A 235 1.38 -26.93 -46.97
C PHE A 235 1.44 -28.03 -45.90
N PHE A 236 1.26 -29.29 -46.32
CA PHE A 236 1.03 -30.44 -45.43
C PHE A 236 2.23 -31.40 -45.30
N GLU A 237 3.38 -31.09 -45.91
CA GLU A 237 4.57 -31.93 -45.74
C GLU A 237 5.12 -31.78 -44.32
N ALA A 238 5.44 -32.91 -43.66
CA ALA A 238 5.93 -32.91 -42.27
C ALA A 238 7.15 -31.99 -42.03
N LYS A 239 7.96 -31.74 -43.07
CA LYS A 239 9.09 -30.80 -43.01
C LYS A 239 8.65 -29.38 -42.65
N TRP A 240 7.53 -28.87 -43.18
CA TRP A 240 7.02 -27.53 -42.86
C TRP A 240 6.53 -27.42 -41.41
N TYR A 241 6.00 -28.49 -40.83
CA TYR A 241 5.69 -28.53 -39.40
C TYR A 241 6.95 -28.40 -38.54
N TRP A 242 8.02 -29.13 -38.87
CA TRP A 242 9.31 -29.03 -38.15
C TRP A 242 10.01 -27.68 -38.36
N ILE A 243 9.93 -27.10 -39.56
CA ILE A 243 10.42 -25.74 -39.85
C ILE A 243 9.63 -24.70 -39.04
N GLY A 244 8.29 -24.82 -39.00
CA GLY A 244 7.42 -23.95 -38.20
C GLY A 244 7.70 -24.07 -36.70
N LEU A 245 7.87 -25.29 -36.18
CA LEU A 245 8.24 -25.54 -34.79
C LEU A 245 9.63 -24.95 -34.46
N GLY A 246 10.61 -25.15 -35.34
CA GLY A 246 11.96 -24.60 -35.19
C GLY A 246 11.98 -23.07 -35.22
N ALA A 247 11.22 -22.46 -36.14
CA ALA A 247 11.05 -21.01 -36.21
C ALA A 247 10.35 -20.47 -34.95
N LEU A 248 9.32 -21.16 -34.45
CA LEU A 248 8.58 -20.74 -33.26
C LEU A 248 9.44 -20.86 -31.99
N VAL A 249 10.25 -21.92 -31.86
CA VAL A 249 11.27 -22.04 -30.79
C VAL A 249 12.34 -20.95 -30.93
N GLY A 250 12.82 -20.68 -32.14
CA GLY A 250 13.75 -19.59 -32.42
C GLY A 250 13.20 -18.22 -32.03
N TYR A 251 11.95 -17.93 -32.38
CA TYR A 251 11.23 -16.73 -31.95
C TYR A 251 11.07 -16.66 -30.43
N ILE A 252 10.75 -17.76 -29.74
CA ILE A 252 10.68 -17.80 -28.27
C ILE A 252 12.03 -17.41 -27.65
N PHE A 253 13.15 -17.93 -28.15
CA PHE A 253 14.48 -17.57 -27.63
C PHE A 253 14.88 -16.13 -27.98
N LEU A 254 14.65 -15.69 -29.22
CA LEU A 254 14.92 -14.32 -29.66
C LEU A 254 14.12 -13.30 -28.83
N PHE A 255 12.81 -13.52 -28.68
CA PHE A 255 11.88 -12.62 -28.02
C PHE A 255 12.10 -12.57 -26.51
N ASN A 256 12.29 -13.71 -25.84
CA ASN A 256 12.64 -13.72 -24.42
C ASN A 256 14.04 -13.15 -24.18
N GLY A 257 14.99 -13.39 -25.09
CA GLY A 257 16.32 -12.78 -25.05
C GLY A 257 16.27 -11.26 -25.16
N LEU A 258 15.56 -10.74 -26.16
CA LEU A 258 15.34 -9.30 -26.37
C LEU A 258 14.57 -8.66 -25.21
N CYS A 259 13.51 -9.31 -24.70
CA CYS A 259 12.79 -8.81 -23.53
C CYS A 259 13.67 -8.80 -22.27
N THR A 260 14.48 -9.85 -22.05
CA THR A 260 15.40 -9.90 -20.90
C THR A 260 16.50 -8.86 -21.02
N ALA A 261 17.05 -8.64 -22.22
CA ALA A 261 18.03 -7.59 -22.49
C ALA A 261 17.41 -6.19 -22.34
N ALA A 262 16.19 -5.98 -22.83
CA ALA A 262 15.43 -4.75 -22.63
C ALA A 262 15.16 -4.49 -21.15
N PHE A 263 14.68 -5.47 -20.37
CA PHE A 263 14.49 -5.30 -18.92
C PHE A 263 15.80 -5.12 -18.14
N ALA A 264 16.92 -5.70 -18.60
CA ALA A 264 18.24 -5.45 -18.03
C ALA A 264 18.75 -4.03 -18.33
N TYR A 265 18.45 -3.48 -19.51
CA TYR A 265 18.83 -2.13 -19.92
C TYR A 265 17.90 -1.05 -19.35
N PHE A 266 16.59 -1.33 -19.29
CA PHE A 266 15.56 -0.55 -18.59
C PHE A 266 15.54 -0.81 -17.07
N LYS A 267 16.59 -1.44 -16.51
CA LYS A 267 16.81 -1.44 -15.07
C LYS A 267 17.11 0.00 -14.67
N SER A 268 16.06 0.68 -14.23
CA SER A 268 16.03 2.13 -14.03
C SER A 268 17.26 2.63 -13.29
N PRO A 269 17.87 3.77 -13.69
CA PRO A 269 18.76 4.55 -12.85
C PRO A 269 17.96 5.27 -11.74
N GLY A 270 17.04 4.53 -11.11
CA GLY A 270 16.62 4.84 -9.76
C GLY A 270 17.88 4.76 -8.92
N ARG A 271 18.38 5.93 -8.51
CA ARG A 271 19.29 6.03 -7.38
C ARG A 271 18.55 5.42 -6.19
N THR A 272 18.77 4.13 -5.96
CA THR A 272 18.62 3.58 -4.63
C THR A 272 19.50 4.46 -3.76
N TYR A 273 18.90 5.23 -2.85
CA TYR A 273 19.64 5.87 -1.78
C TYR A 273 20.01 4.79 -0.74
N SER A 274 20.71 3.75 -1.20
CA SER A 274 21.71 3.08 -0.39
C SER A 274 22.76 4.15 -0.10
N SER A 275 22.67 4.71 1.10
CA SER A 275 23.67 5.54 1.79
C SER A 275 24.76 6.12 0.89
N VAL A 276 24.61 7.40 0.52
CA VAL A 276 25.75 8.18 0.00
C VAL A 276 26.88 8.07 1.03
N PRO A 277 28.09 7.63 0.65
CA PRO A 277 29.22 7.62 1.58
C PRO A 277 29.50 9.07 2.02
N ARG A 278 29.38 9.35 3.33
CA ARG A 278 29.47 10.71 3.91
C ARG A 278 30.72 11.47 3.44
N ASN A 279 31.82 10.73 3.28
CA ASN A 279 33.15 11.18 2.87
C ASN A 279 33.18 12.08 1.61
N ALA A 280 32.17 12.04 0.74
CA ALA A 280 32.09 12.90 -0.45
C ALA A 280 31.51 14.31 -0.20
N GLN A 281 30.80 14.54 0.90
CA GLN A 281 30.25 15.85 1.25
C GLN A 281 31.21 16.67 2.12
N ASP A 282 31.94 16.02 3.03
CA ASP A 282 32.87 16.67 3.95
C ASP A 282 34.00 17.39 3.20
N ILE A 283 34.58 16.73 2.18
CA ILE A 283 35.62 17.29 1.28
C ILE A 283 35.13 18.56 0.53
N LYS A 284 33.81 18.69 0.33
CA LYS A 284 33.21 19.85 -0.34
C LYS A 284 32.86 20.98 0.63
N LEU A 285 32.53 20.66 1.87
CA LEU A 285 32.33 21.66 2.94
C LEU A 285 33.66 22.25 3.44
N GLU A 286 34.72 21.46 3.57
CA GLU A 286 36.05 21.99 3.94
C GLU A 286 36.58 23.00 2.91
N LYS A 287 36.40 22.72 1.61
CA LYS A 287 36.83 23.67 0.57
C LYS A 287 36.04 24.98 0.60
N LEU A 288 34.74 24.94 0.88
CA LEU A 288 33.91 26.16 1.01
C LEU A 288 34.21 26.96 2.29
N ARG A 289 34.76 26.32 3.32
CA ARG A 289 35.12 26.96 4.60
C ARG A 289 36.44 27.73 4.55
N ASN A 290 37.32 27.44 3.59
CA ASN A 290 38.67 28.02 3.51
C ASN A 290 38.78 29.26 2.60
N ASP A 291 37.78 29.56 1.76
CA ASP A 291 37.84 30.61 0.72
C ASP A 291 37.08 31.92 1.05
N ALA A 292 36.60 32.11 2.29
CA ALA A 292 35.88 33.33 2.71
C ALA A 292 36.79 34.31 3.48
N PRO A 293 37.03 35.55 2.99
CA PRO A 293 37.92 36.50 3.63
C PRO A 293 37.31 37.16 4.87
N SER A 294 38.12 37.30 5.91
CA SER A 294 37.76 37.92 7.18
C SER A 294 37.63 39.44 7.09
N LYS A 295 36.52 40.01 7.60
CA LYS A 295 36.46 41.43 7.98
C LYS A 295 35.40 41.74 9.05
N ARG A 296 35.86 42.49 10.06
CA ARG A 296 35.17 43.05 11.23
C ARG A 296 33.80 43.68 10.92
N PHE A 297 32.87 43.59 11.89
CA PHE A 297 32.23 44.80 12.42
C PHE A 297 31.92 44.66 13.93
N HIS A 298 32.18 45.73 14.71
CA HIS A 298 32.06 45.74 16.17
C HIS A 298 30.68 46.23 16.64
N GLN A 299 30.11 45.50 17.61
CA GLN A 299 29.72 45.98 18.95
C GLN A 299 29.48 47.50 19.17
N LYS A 300 28.21 47.90 19.25
CA LYS A 300 27.61 49.05 20.00
C LYS A 300 26.09 49.03 19.70
N ILE A 301 25.12 49.32 20.58
CA ILE A 301 24.99 50.02 21.88
C ILE A 301 23.98 49.27 22.76
N VAL A 302 24.07 49.41 24.10
CA VAL A 302 22.98 49.17 25.07
C VAL A 302 22.48 50.53 25.56
N THR A 303 21.18 50.81 25.45
CA THR A 303 20.37 51.59 26.42
C THR A 303 18.87 51.60 26.04
N ASP A 304 18.06 51.14 26.98
CA ASP A 304 16.71 51.56 27.42
C ASP A 304 15.46 51.69 26.51
N GLU A 305 14.38 51.18 27.10
CA GLU A 305 12.95 51.53 27.02
C GLU A 305 12.24 51.69 25.66
N SER A 306 11.49 50.65 25.28
CA SER A 306 10.01 50.74 25.33
C SER A 306 9.35 49.37 25.13
N SER A 307 8.20 49.17 25.77
CA SER A 307 7.42 47.93 25.74
C SER A 307 6.55 47.80 24.48
N SER A 308 6.11 46.56 24.21
CA SER A 308 5.15 46.17 23.16
C SER A 308 5.62 46.22 21.69
N THR A 309 6.16 45.09 21.19
CA THR A 309 5.66 44.37 19.98
C THR A 309 6.62 43.23 19.60
N LEU A 310 6.47 42.06 20.25
CA LEU A 310 7.15 40.84 19.81
C LEU A 310 6.19 39.64 19.87
N ASN A 311 5.03 39.79 19.22
CA ASN A 311 4.22 38.63 18.85
C ASN A 311 4.98 37.83 17.80
N ASN A 312 5.47 36.66 18.20
CA ASN A 312 5.95 35.62 17.31
C ASN A 312 4.95 35.38 16.18
N ARG A 313 5.45 35.19 14.95
CA ARG A 313 4.65 34.77 13.78
C ARG A 313 4.21 33.31 13.93
N ARG A 314 3.34 33.01 14.90
CA ARG A 314 2.42 31.86 14.79
C ARG A 314 1.31 32.29 13.85
N VAL A 315 1.24 31.68 12.66
CA VAL A 315 0.14 31.88 11.72
C VAL A 315 -1.08 31.14 12.26
N THR A 316 -1.84 31.80 13.13
CA THR A 316 -3.15 31.31 13.56
C THR A 316 -4.09 31.43 12.37
N LEU A 317 -4.30 30.33 11.65
CA LEU A 317 -5.27 30.27 10.56
C LEU A 317 -6.66 30.64 11.11
N PRO A 318 -7.46 31.47 10.43
CA PRO A 318 -8.84 31.73 10.83
C PRO A 318 -9.69 30.49 10.49
N PHE A 319 -9.90 29.61 11.47
CA PHE A 319 -10.87 28.52 11.41
C PHE A 319 -11.99 28.78 12.43
N VAL A 320 -13.18 28.24 12.18
CA VAL A 320 -14.25 28.23 13.17
C VAL A 320 -14.10 26.96 14.01
N PRO A 321 -13.94 27.06 15.35
CA PRO A 321 -13.90 25.90 16.24
C PRO A 321 -15.25 25.19 16.23
N LEU A 322 -15.29 23.92 15.82
CA LEU A 322 -16.53 23.13 15.74
C LEU A 322 -16.55 22.00 16.76
N SER A 323 -17.55 22.00 17.65
CA SER A 323 -17.86 20.85 18.51
C SER A 323 -18.64 19.77 17.74
N LEU A 324 -18.55 18.53 18.21
CA LEU A 324 -19.37 17.41 17.75
C LEU A 324 -20.02 16.74 18.96
N THR A 325 -21.34 16.58 18.96
CA THR A 325 -22.07 15.90 20.03
C THR A 325 -22.92 14.79 19.45
N PHE A 326 -23.00 13.67 20.16
CA PHE A 326 -23.79 12.51 19.79
C PHE A 326 -24.49 11.93 21.02
N GLU A 327 -25.73 11.48 20.84
CA GLU A 327 -26.55 10.98 21.94
C GLU A 327 -27.32 9.73 21.52
N ASN A 328 -27.28 8.72 22.41
CA ASN A 328 -27.97 7.45 22.27
C ASN A 328 -27.68 6.75 20.93
N ILE A 329 -26.42 6.77 20.49
CA ILE A 329 -26.01 6.14 19.23
C ILE A 329 -26.08 4.62 19.37
N ARG A 330 -27.03 4.03 18.64
CA ARG A 330 -27.13 2.58 18.47
C ARG A 330 -26.82 2.20 17.03
N TYR A 331 -26.13 1.08 16.87
CA TYR A 331 -25.78 0.56 15.56
C TYR A 331 -25.97 -0.95 15.54
N SER A 332 -26.83 -1.43 14.65
CA SER A 332 -27.14 -2.85 14.49
C SER A 332 -26.90 -3.34 13.07
N VAL A 333 -26.50 -4.60 12.95
CA VAL A 333 -26.17 -5.27 11.68
C VAL A 333 -26.96 -6.58 11.61
N ASP A 334 -27.43 -6.96 10.42
CA ASP A 334 -28.13 -8.24 10.22
C ASP A 334 -27.25 -9.43 10.62
N MET A 335 -27.85 -10.45 11.23
CA MET A 335 -27.10 -11.54 11.82
C MET A 335 -26.25 -12.32 10.80
N PRO A 336 -24.94 -12.54 11.05
CA PRO A 336 -24.12 -13.39 10.19
C PRO A 336 -24.67 -14.82 10.11
N LYS A 337 -24.72 -15.39 8.90
CA LYS A 337 -25.27 -16.75 8.66
C LYS A 337 -24.65 -17.84 9.53
N ALA A 338 -23.39 -17.65 9.98
CA ALA A 338 -22.68 -18.58 10.85
C ALA A 338 -23.08 -18.53 12.34
N LYS A 339 -23.76 -17.46 12.81
CA LYS A 339 -24.31 -17.39 14.18
C LYS A 339 -25.75 -17.89 14.26
N LYS A 340 -26.54 -17.75 13.20
CA LYS A 340 -27.92 -18.27 13.16
C LYS A 340 -28.03 -19.79 13.38
N SER A 341 -26.99 -20.56 13.09
CA SER A 341 -26.92 -22.00 13.37
C SER A 341 -26.75 -22.36 14.86
N HIS A 342 -26.43 -21.40 15.73
CA HIS A 342 -26.25 -21.61 17.18
C HIS A 342 -27.48 -21.21 18.04
N GLY A 343 -28.62 -20.91 17.42
CA GLY A 343 -29.90 -20.78 18.14
C GLY A 343 -30.17 -19.45 18.85
N GLU A 344 -29.38 -18.41 18.60
CA GLU A 344 -29.68 -17.05 19.09
C GLU A 344 -30.93 -16.48 18.37
N MET A 345 -31.94 -16.04 19.14
CA MET A 345 -33.28 -15.66 18.63
C MET A 345 -33.36 -14.31 17.88
N ASN A 346 -32.33 -13.46 17.95
CA ASN A 346 -32.39 -12.08 17.44
C ASN A 346 -31.93 -11.98 15.98
N ASP A 347 -32.77 -11.40 15.11
CA ASP A 347 -32.44 -11.19 13.69
C ASP A 347 -31.31 -10.17 13.44
N ARG A 348 -31.05 -9.29 14.41
CA ARG A 348 -30.03 -8.24 14.34
C ARG A 348 -29.04 -8.36 15.50
N LEU A 349 -27.76 -8.17 15.19
CA LEU A 349 -26.67 -8.03 16.15
C LEU A 349 -26.45 -6.54 16.43
N GLU A 350 -26.74 -6.09 17.64
CA GLU A 350 -26.39 -4.75 18.12
C GLU A 350 -24.90 -4.70 18.50
N ILE A 351 -24.18 -3.68 18.02
CA ILE A 351 -22.73 -3.52 18.20
C ILE A 351 -22.42 -2.30 19.07
N LEU A 352 -23.26 -1.27 19.02
CA LEU A 352 -23.20 -0.07 19.87
C LEU A 352 -24.56 0.07 20.56
N LYS A 353 -24.58 0.24 21.88
CA LYS A 353 -25.80 0.21 22.71
C LYS A 353 -26.10 1.56 23.38
N GLY A 354 -26.24 2.62 22.58
CA GLY A 354 -26.71 3.92 23.07
C GLY A 354 -25.59 4.85 23.55
N VAL A 355 -24.43 4.78 22.92
CA VAL A 355 -23.24 5.59 23.30
C VAL A 355 -23.52 7.08 23.13
N SER A 356 -23.10 7.90 24.10
CA SER A 356 -23.37 9.33 24.20
C SER A 356 -22.12 10.11 24.61
N GLY A 357 -21.81 11.20 23.91
CA GLY A 357 -20.60 11.97 24.17
C GLY A 357 -20.51 13.28 23.42
N SER A 358 -19.47 14.04 23.76
CA SER A 358 -19.11 15.29 23.08
C SER A 358 -17.61 15.35 22.83
N PHE A 359 -17.23 15.93 21.70
CA PHE A 359 -15.86 16.33 21.38
C PHE A 359 -15.84 17.85 21.23
N ARG A 360 -14.95 18.51 21.97
CA ARG A 360 -14.87 19.98 22.04
C ARG A 360 -13.68 20.50 21.24
N PRO A 361 -13.77 21.71 20.66
CA PRO A 361 -12.64 22.33 19.98
C PRO A 361 -11.49 22.65 20.95
N GLY A 362 -10.26 22.46 20.49
CA GLY A 362 -9.06 22.62 21.30
C GLY A 362 -8.83 21.50 22.31
N VAL A 363 -9.50 20.35 22.15
CA VAL A 363 -9.37 19.18 23.02
C VAL A 363 -8.98 17.95 22.19
N LEU A 364 -7.98 17.20 22.65
CA LEU A 364 -7.58 15.92 22.11
C LEU A 364 -8.26 14.79 22.89
N THR A 365 -9.14 14.04 22.23
CA THR A 365 -9.86 12.92 22.85
C THR A 365 -9.29 11.56 22.41
N ALA A 366 -8.91 10.73 23.37
CA ALA A 366 -8.59 9.31 23.15
C ALA A 366 -9.87 8.48 23.11
N LEU A 367 -10.00 7.61 22.11
CA LEU A 367 -11.04 6.58 22.03
C LEU A 367 -10.41 5.21 22.29
N MET A 368 -10.70 4.66 23.47
CA MET A 368 -10.12 3.41 23.98
C MET A 368 -11.18 2.37 24.34
N GLY A 369 -10.70 1.19 24.71
CA GLY A 369 -11.52 0.04 25.06
C GLY A 369 -10.89 -1.26 24.56
N ILE A 370 -11.33 -2.39 25.09
CA ILE A 370 -10.83 -3.71 24.71
C ILE A 370 -11.14 -4.07 23.24
N SER A 371 -10.45 -5.10 22.72
CA SER A 371 -10.67 -5.56 21.34
C SER A 371 -12.12 -6.09 21.18
N GLY A 372 -12.81 -5.64 20.13
CA GLY A 372 -14.24 -5.92 19.93
C GLY A 372 -15.22 -5.01 20.69
N ALA A 373 -14.76 -3.98 21.41
CA ALA A 373 -15.62 -2.98 22.06
C ALA A 373 -16.37 -2.03 21.09
N GLY A 374 -16.11 -2.12 19.77
CA GLY A 374 -16.81 -1.31 18.77
C GLY A 374 -16.18 0.04 18.42
N LYS A 375 -14.98 0.37 18.94
CA LYS A 375 -14.24 1.63 18.68
C LYS A 375 -14.27 2.10 17.22
N THR A 376 -13.75 1.29 16.29
CA THR A 376 -13.72 1.60 14.85
C THR A 376 -15.13 1.70 14.25
N THR A 377 -16.11 0.96 14.79
CA THR A 377 -17.52 1.07 14.37
C THR A 377 -18.12 2.40 14.80
N LEU A 378 -17.88 2.86 16.04
CA LEU A 378 -18.30 4.18 16.51
C LEU A 378 -17.65 5.29 15.67
N MET A 379 -16.33 5.22 15.45
CA MET A 379 -15.63 6.19 14.60
C MET A 379 -16.17 6.19 13.16
N ASP A 380 -16.41 5.04 12.54
CA ASP A 380 -16.99 4.96 11.20
C ASP A 380 -18.43 5.48 11.13
N VAL A 381 -19.24 5.31 12.18
CA VAL A 381 -20.61 5.87 12.26
C VAL A 381 -20.55 7.39 12.42
N LEU A 382 -19.74 7.90 13.36
CA LEU A 382 -19.57 9.34 13.58
C LEU A 382 -18.94 10.04 12.37
N ALA A 383 -18.00 9.42 11.66
CA ALA A 383 -17.45 9.90 10.40
C ALA A 383 -18.41 9.71 9.20
N GLY A 384 -19.38 8.79 9.28
CA GLY A 384 -20.33 8.49 8.20
C GLY A 384 -19.78 7.55 7.12
N ARG A 385 -18.75 6.76 7.45
CA ARG A 385 -18.13 5.76 6.55
C ARG A 385 -18.97 4.48 6.45
N LYS A 386 -19.79 4.13 7.45
CA LYS A 386 -20.73 3.00 7.35
C LYS A 386 -21.90 3.36 6.42
N THR A 387 -22.09 2.56 5.36
CA THR A 387 -23.20 2.68 4.39
C THR A 387 -24.19 1.50 4.45
N GLY A 388 -24.12 0.69 5.49
CA GLY A 388 -25.01 -0.43 5.78
C GLY A 388 -25.14 -0.63 7.28
N GLY A 389 -26.11 -1.43 7.72
CA GLY A 389 -26.55 -1.47 9.12
C GLY A 389 -27.57 -0.36 9.42
N TYR A 390 -28.30 -0.52 10.54
CA TYR A 390 -29.27 0.45 11.02
C TYR A 390 -28.62 1.30 12.10
N THR A 391 -28.65 2.63 11.94
CA THR A 391 -28.14 3.59 12.92
C THR A 391 -29.30 4.35 13.54
N GLU A 392 -29.38 4.37 14.86
CA GLU A 392 -30.35 5.14 15.64
C GLU A 392 -29.60 6.11 16.57
N GLY A 393 -30.28 7.16 17.04
CA GLY A 393 -29.68 8.24 17.83
C GLY A 393 -29.45 9.52 17.02
N THR A 394 -28.84 10.53 17.65
CA THR A 394 -28.67 11.86 17.06
C THR A 394 -27.20 12.29 17.05
N ILE A 395 -26.74 12.85 15.92
CA ILE A 395 -25.39 13.40 15.76
C ILE A 395 -25.51 14.85 15.27
N THR A 396 -24.94 15.79 16.02
CA THR A 396 -24.91 17.21 15.66
C THR A 396 -23.49 17.75 15.64
N VAL A 397 -23.19 18.57 14.64
CA VAL A 397 -21.92 19.30 14.50
C VAL A 397 -22.22 20.76 14.79
N SER A 398 -21.74 21.27 15.91
CA SER A 398 -21.98 22.66 16.37
C SER A 398 -23.45 23.06 16.24
N ASN A 399 -24.32 22.17 16.72
CA ASN A 399 -25.78 22.30 16.86
C ASN A 399 -26.60 22.06 15.59
N TYR A 400 -25.93 21.84 14.45
CA TYR A 400 -26.60 21.46 13.21
C TYR A 400 -26.64 19.93 13.06
N PRO A 401 -27.74 19.33 12.58
CA PRO A 401 -27.77 17.91 12.25
C PRO A 401 -26.72 17.62 11.18
N LYS A 402 -25.90 16.60 11.40
CA LYS A 402 -24.73 16.31 10.56
C LYS A 402 -25.13 16.09 9.08
N LYS A 403 -24.79 17.03 8.21
CA LYS A 403 -24.84 16.87 6.74
C LYS A 403 -23.44 16.49 6.23
N GLN A 404 -23.36 15.38 5.49
CA GLN A 404 -22.10 14.66 5.21
C GLN A 404 -21.15 15.35 4.20
N GLU A 405 -21.56 16.43 3.52
CA GLU A 405 -21.07 16.70 2.16
C GLU A 405 -20.03 17.83 1.99
N THR A 406 -19.59 18.54 3.05
CA THR A 406 -18.85 19.82 2.87
C THR A 406 -17.74 20.08 3.87
N PHE A 407 -16.48 19.89 3.42
CA PHE A 407 -15.28 20.53 3.96
C PHE A 407 -14.17 20.65 2.88
N SER A 408 -13.32 21.70 2.98
CA SER A 408 -11.84 21.65 2.91
C SER A 408 -11.05 22.48 1.86
N ARG A 409 -9.97 23.18 2.29
CA ARG A 409 -8.91 23.84 1.47
C ARG A 409 -7.60 24.21 2.25
N MET A 410 -6.43 23.87 1.67
CA MET A 410 -5.05 24.46 1.83
C MET A 410 -4.39 24.42 3.24
N PHE A 411 -3.05 24.46 3.44
CA PHE A 411 -1.87 24.81 2.62
C PHE A 411 -0.81 23.67 2.74
N VAL A 412 0.04 23.43 1.72
CA VAL A 412 0.86 22.18 1.66
C VAL A 412 2.26 22.33 2.29
N GLU A 413 2.88 23.50 2.21
CA GLU A 413 4.29 23.71 2.62
C GLU A 413 4.46 23.62 4.13
N ASP A 414 3.66 24.37 4.90
CA ASP A 414 3.65 24.34 6.37
C ASP A 414 3.39 22.92 6.93
N LEU A 415 2.56 22.12 6.25
CA LEU A 415 2.29 20.72 6.64
C LEU A 415 3.45 19.77 6.34
N MET A 416 4.24 20.04 5.30
CA MET A 416 5.47 19.26 5.06
C MET A 416 6.52 19.57 6.11
N GLU A 417 6.63 20.82 6.57
CA GLU A 417 7.53 21.19 7.68
C GLU A 417 7.07 20.55 9.00
N LEU A 418 5.79 20.70 9.34
CA LEU A 418 5.21 20.23 10.61
C LEU A 418 5.34 18.70 10.81
N LEU A 419 5.27 17.91 9.72
CA LEU A 419 5.44 16.45 9.74
C LEU A 419 6.89 15.96 9.50
N GLU A 420 7.86 16.88 9.45
CA GLU A 420 9.28 16.66 9.11
C GLU A 420 9.50 16.01 7.72
N LEU A 421 8.54 16.19 6.80
CA LEU A 421 8.56 15.66 5.44
C LEU A 421 9.38 16.52 4.46
N THR A 422 9.89 17.67 4.89
CA THR A 422 10.66 18.61 4.04
C THR A 422 11.87 17.96 3.38
N SER A 423 12.55 17.05 4.07
CA SER A 423 13.70 16.29 3.55
C SER A 423 13.33 15.28 2.44
N LEU A 424 12.04 14.96 2.32
CA LEU A 424 11.47 14.02 1.36
C LEU A 424 10.74 14.74 0.21
N HIS A 425 10.87 16.07 0.12
CA HIS A 425 10.24 16.85 -0.93
C HIS A 425 10.78 16.43 -2.31
N GLY A 426 9.87 15.96 -3.18
CA GLY A 426 10.22 15.40 -4.49
C GLY A 426 10.62 13.91 -4.51
N ALA A 427 10.66 13.22 -3.36
CA ALA A 427 10.90 11.79 -3.30
C ALA A 427 9.74 10.96 -3.91
N HIS A 428 10.06 9.82 -4.51
CA HIS A 428 9.04 8.93 -5.07
C HIS A 428 8.36 8.09 -3.97
N VAL A 429 7.05 8.28 -3.79
CA VAL A 429 6.23 7.52 -2.82
C VAL A 429 6.31 6.01 -3.06
N GLY A 430 6.22 5.56 -4.32
CA GLY A 430 6.39 4.16 -4.73
C GLY A 430 5.33 3.18 -4.17
N LEU A 431 5.51 1.89 -4.47
CA LEU A 431 4.60 0.81 -4.06
C LEU A 431 4.98 0.23 -2.69
N THR A 432 3.97 0.01 -1.85
CA THR A 432 4.13 -0.53 -0.48
C THR A 432 4.90 -1.85 -0.47
N GLY A 433 6.01 -1.89 0.27
CA GLY A 433 6.84 -3.10 0.42
C GLY A 433 7.71 -3.46 -0.79
N VAL A 434 7.76 -2.62 -1.83
CA VAL A 434 8.58 -2.86 -3.03
C VAL A 434 9.63 -1.76 -3.25
N ASN A 435 9.22 -0.49 -3.29
CA ASN A 435 10.10 0.65 -3.58
C ASN A 435 9.49 1.97 -3.05
N GLY A 436 10.33 2.96 -2.76
CA GLY A 436 9.92 4.33 -2.44
C GLY A 436 10.06 4.67 -0.95
N LEU A 437 9.09 5.40 -0.40
CA LEU A 437 9.08 5.82 1.02
C LEU A 437 8.91 4.62 1.97
N SER A 438 9.55 4.72 3.14
CA SER A 438 9.39 3.76 4.25
C SER A 438 7.93 3.69 4.72
N SER A 439 7.58 2.65 5.48
CA SER A 439 6.27 2.49 6.13
C SER A 439 5.89 3.73 6.95
N GLU A 440 6.81 4.16 7.79
CA GLU A 440 6.74 5.36 8.64
C GLU A 440 6.52 6.64 7.83
N GLN A 441 7.41 6.93 6.86
CA GLN A 441 7.33 8.12 6.02
C GLN A 441 6.04 8.17 5.20
N ARG A 442 5.57 7.02 4.72
CA ARG A 442 4.28 6.88 4.03
C ARG A 442 3.10 7.11 4.98
N LYS A 443 3.19 6.72 6.25
CA LYS A 443 2.15 7.01 7.25
C LYS A 443 2.07 8.51 7.55
N ARG A 444 3.22 9.15 7.80
CA ARG A 444 3.34 10.62 7.92
C ARG A 444 2.77 11.34 6.69
N LEU A 445 3.11 10.92 5.47
CA LEU A 445 2.55 11.48 4.24
C LEU A 445 1.03 11.25 4.10
N THR A 446 0.51 10.10 4.55
CA THR A 446 -0.94 9.83 4.53
C THR A 446 -1.68 10.81 5.44
N ILE A 447 -1.15 11.03 6.65
CA ILE A 447 -1.64 12.04 7.59
C ILE A 447 -1.55 13.44 6.96
N ALA A 448 -0.44 13.78 6.29
CA ALA A 448 -0.31 15.06 5.57
C ALA A 448 -1.42 15.29 4.55
N VAL A 449 -1.75 14.27 3.73
CA VAL A 449 -2.80 14.36 2.70
C VAL A 449 -4.19 14.59 3.31
N GLU A 450 -4.49 13.99 4.46
CA GLU A 450 -5.74 14.24 5.19
C GLU A 450 -5.76 15.63 5.84
N LEU A 451 -4.62 16.11 6.34
CA LEU A 451 -4.48 17.43 6.96
C LEU A 451 -4.46 18.60 5.96
N VAL A 452 -4.02 18.41 4.70
CA VAL A 452 -4.04 19.42 3.61
C VAL A 452 -5.46 19.92 3.32
N ALA A 453 -6.47 19.14 3.71
CA ALA A 453 -7.86 19.52 3.64
C ALA A 453 -8.20 20.67 4.65
N ASN A 454 -7.40 20.85 5.71
CA ASN A 454 -7.66 21.72 6.85
C ASN A 454 -9.04 21.52 7.51
N PRO A 455 -9.39 20.27 7.92
CA PRO A 455 -10.66 19.98 8.58
C PRO A 455 -10.71 20.55 10.01
N SER A 456 -11.89 21.02 10.43
CA SER A 456 -12.14 21.48 11.81
C SER A 456 -12.28 20.34 12.83
N ILE A 457 -12.68 19.15 12.38
CA ILE A 457 -12.86 17.93 13.18
C ILE A 457 -12.07 16.80 12.52
N ILE A 458 -11.21 16.13 13.27
CA ILE A 458 -10.27 15.12 12.76
C ILE A 458 -10.49 13.79 13.50
N PHE A 459 -10.72 12.72 12.75
CA PHE A 459 -10.80 11.35 13.26
C PHE A 459 -9.60 10.54 12.77
N MET A 460 -8.66 10.23 13.65
CA MET A 460 -7.48 9.42 13.33
C MET A 460 -7.62 8.00 13.87
N ASP A 461 -7.54 7.00 12.99
CA ASP A 461 -7.60 5.60 13.39
C ASP A 461 -6.17 5.07 13.62
N GLU A 462 -5.84 4.73 14.87
CA GLU A 462 -4.54 4.22 15.33
C GLU A 462 -3.30 4.93 14.75
N PRO A 463 -3.12 6.26 14.98
CA PRO A 463 -2.04 7.04 14.37
C PRO A 463 -0.64 6.52 14.73
N THR A 464 -0.47 5.88 15.87
CA THR A 464 0.81 5.32 16.38
C THR A 464 1.09 3.87 15.97
N SER A 465 0.09 3.12 15.51
CA SER A 465 0.24 1.67 15.20
C SER A 465 1.26 1.41 14.08
N GLY A 466 2.22 0.51 14.33
CA GLY A 466 3.30 0.18 13.39
C GLY A 466 4.36 1.27 13.20
N LEU A 467 4.51 2.18 14.15
CA LEU A 467 5.63 3.13 14.27
C LEU A 467 6.53 2.73 15.45
N ASP A 468 7.80 3.14 15.40
CA ASP A 468 8.68 3.06 16.58
C ASP A 468 8.30 4.15 17.61
N ALA A 469 8.83 4.03 18.84
CA ALA A 469 8.52 4.98 19.92
C ALA A 469 8.85 6.43 19.55
N ARG A 470 9.92 6.66 18.79
CA ARG A 470 10.35 8.01 18.36
C ARG A 470 9.39 8.61 17.33
N ALA A 471 9.03 7.88 16.27
CA ALA A 471 8.11 8.37 15.25
C ALA A 471 6.68 8.52 15.82
N ALA A 472 6.25 7.62 16.70
CA ALA A 472 4.99 7.77 17.43
C ALA A 472 4.94 9.07 18.23
N ALA A 473 6.01 9.40 18.97
CA ALA A 473 6.11 10.67 19.71
C ALA A 473 6.11 11.91 18.79
N ILE A 474 6.77 11.86 17.63
CA ILE A 474 6.77 12.97 16.65
C ILE A 474 5.36 13.18 16.07
N VAL A 475 4.66 12.10 15.72
CA VAL A 475 3.26 12.16 15.25
C VAL A 475 2.36 12.72 16.36
N MET A 476 2.50 12.29 17.60
CA MET A 476 1.66 12.81 18.70
C MET A 476 1.93 14.29 19.03
N ARG A 477 3.18 14.78 18.91
CA ARG A 477 3.47 16.23 18.98
C ARG A 477 2.83 17.02 17.84
N THR A 478 2.84 16.47 16.63
CA THR A 478 2.11 17.03 15.48
C THR A 478 0.62 17.15 15.78
N VAL A 479 0.02 16.07 16.29
CA VAL A 479 -1.40 16.03 16.66
C VAL A 479 -1.72 17.04 17.77
N ARG A 480 -0.86 17.15 18.79
CA ARG A 480 -0.97 18.17 19.85
C ARG A 480 -0.92 19.60 19.28
N ASN A 481 0.07 19.92 18.44
CA ASN A 481 0.17 21.22 17.78
C ASN A 481 -1.09 21.59 16.97
N LEU A 482 -1.74 20.60 16.32
CA LEU A 482 -3.00 20.81 15.60
C LEU A 482 -4.18 21.10 16.55
N VAL A 483 -4.26 20.41 17.68
CA VAL A 483 -5.27 20.66 18.73
C VAL A 483 -5.07 22.04 19.32
N ASP A 484 -3.82 22.44 19.58
CA ASP A 484 -3.47 23.75 20.13
C ASP A 484 -3.81 24.92 19.18
N THR A 485 -4.02 24.66 17.87
CA THR A 485 -4.61 25.68 16.99
C THR A 485 -6.08 25.97 17.36
N GLY A 486 -6.79 25.00 17.94
CA GLY A 486 -8.20 25.04 18.35
C GLY A 486 -9.11 24.04 17.61
N LYS A 487 -8.52 23.07 16.90
CA LYS A 487 -9.25 21.99 16.20
C LYS A 487 -9.77 20.93 17.17
N THR A 488 -10.82 20.21 16.76
CA THR A 488 -11.34 19.05 17.50
C THR A 488 -10.69 17.79 16.95
N VAL A 489 -10.01 17.00 17.79
CA VAL A 489 -9.28 15.81 17.33
C VAL A 489 -9.60 14.59 18.19
N VAL A 490 -9.89 13.47 17.53
CA VAL A 490 -10.24 12.19 18.16
C VAL A 490 -9.37 11.08 17.58
N CYS A 491 -8.66 10.36 18.44
CA CYS A 491 -7.75 9.28 18.05
C CYS A 491 -8.17 7.95 18.67
N THR A 492 -8.29 6.86 17.90
CA THR A 492 -8.31 5.51 18.50
C THR A 492 -6.90 5.09 18.88
N ILE A 493 -6.75 4.45 20.04
CA ILE A 493 -5.49 3.84 20.46
C ILE A 493 -5.76 2.49 21.13
N HIS A 494 -4.92 1.51 20.80
CA HIS A 494 -4.69 0.28 21.54
C HIS A 494 -3.34 0.42 22.25
N GLU A 495 -3.33 0.42 23.59
CA GLU A 495 -2.12 0.35 24.46
C GLU A 495 -1.00 1.38 24.15
N PRO A 496 -1.14 2.66 24.55
CA PRO A 496 -0.06 3.65 24.44
C PRO A 496 0.98 3.53 25.57
N SER A 497 2.17 4.06 25.31
CA SER A 497 3.12 4.43 26.37
C SER A 497 2.59 5.58 27.23
N ILE A 498 3.16 5.74 28.43
CA ILE A 498 2.80 6.79 29.41
C ILE A 498 2.88 8.18 28.76
N ASP A 499 4.01 8.53 28.15
CA ASP A 499 4.22 9.77 27.37
C ASP A 499 3.06 10.08 26.43
N ILE A 500 2.60 9.08 25.66
CA ILE A 500 1.54 9.26 24.67
C ILE A 500 0.19 9.39 25.35
N PHE A 501 -0.08 8.61 26.41
CA PHE A 501 -1.32 8.67 27.16
C PHE A 501 -1.53 10.02 27.84
N GLU A 502 -0.48 10.57 28.45
CA GLU A 502 -0.50 11.88 29.11
C GLU A 502 -0.62 13.05 28.11
N THR A 503 -0.37 12.83 26.82
CA THR A 503 -0.70 13.85 25.81
C THR A 503 -2.20 14.02 25.55
N PHE A 504 -3.10 13.20 26.12
CA PHE A 504 -4.55 13.32 25.90
C PHE A 504 -5.25 14.17 26.96
N ASP A 505 -6.20 14.99 26.52
CA ASP A 505 -7.00 15.85 27.40
C ASP A 505 -8.23 15.11 27.96
N GLU A 506 -8.89 14.34 27.10
CA GLU A 506 -10.09 13.56 27.41
C GLU A 506 -9.98 12.11 26.94
N LEU A 507 -10.72 11.24 27.60
CA LEU A 507 -10.84 9.81 27.29
C LEU A 507 -12.31 9.43 27.12
N LEU A 508 -12.59 8.64 26.09
CA LEU A 508 -13.84 7.90 25.89
C LEU A 508 -13.48 6.40 25.88
N LEU A 509 -13.93 5.67 26.91
CA LEU A 509 -13.64 4.25 27.13
C LEU A 509 -14.88 3.38 26.90
N LEU A 510 -14.75 2.40 26.01
CA LEU A 510 -15.81 1.45 25.64
C LEU A 510 -15.54 0.03 26.17
N ASN A 511 -16.57 -0.61 26.74
CA ASN A 511 -16.57 -2.03 27.07
C ASN A 511 -16.92 -2.91 25.85
N ARG A 512 -16.69 -4.21 25.98
CA ARG A 512 -17.20 -5.24 25.08
C ARG A 512 -18.73 -5.12 24.95
N GLY A 513 -19.21 -5.09 23.71
CA GLY A 513 -20.64 -4.86 23.43
C GLY A 513 -21.05 -3.41 23.21
N GLY A 514 -20.08 -2.47 23.15
CA GLY A 514 -20.35 -1.09 22.72
C GLY A 514 -21.12 -0.27 23.75
N GLU A 515 -20.76 -0.46 25.01
CA GLU A 515 -21.24 0.32 26.16
C GLU A 515 -20.12 1.21 26.71
N GLU A 516 -20.47 2.32 27.32
CA GLU A 516 -19.56 3.34 27.85
C GLU A 516 -19.27 3.11 29.34
N ILE A 517 -17.98 3.11 29.71
CA ILE A 517 -17.51 2.95 31.12
C ILE A 517 -16.98 4.27 31.69
N TYR A 518 -16.40 5.10 30.83
CA TYR A 518 -15.80 6.37 31.21
C TYR A 518 -15.84 7.34 30.03
N VAL A 519 -16.37 8.54 30.24
CA VAL A 519 -16.22 9.66 29.31
C VAL A 519 -15.90 10.90 30.14
N GLY A 520 -14.70 11.45 29.99
CA GLY A 520 -14.26 12.58 30.81
C GLY A 520 -12.79 12.97 30.65
N PRO A 521 -12.35 14.03 31.38
CA PRO A 521 -10.98 14.53 31.33
C PRO A 521 -10.02 13.68 32.15
N LEU A 522 -8.89 13.29 31.56
CA LEU A 522 -7.84 12.51 32.21
C LEU A 522 -7.21 13.25 33.41
N GLY A 523 -6.96 14.54 33.24
CA GLY A 523 -6.22 15.36 34.21
C GLY A 523 -4.71 15.07 34.18
N ASN A 524 -3.92 15.89 34.89
CA ASN A 524 -2.48 15.74 34.94
C ASN A 524 -2.10 14.34 35.47
N HIS A 525 -1.19 13.65 34.77
CA HIS A 525 -0.77 12.27 35.02
C HIS A 525 -1.97 11.29 35.21
N ALA A 526 -3.04 11.46 34.42
CA ALA A 526 -4.28 10.67 34.47
C ALA A 526 -4.99 10.62 35.84
N SER A 527 -4.69 11.55 36.75
CA SER A 527 -5.18 11.56 38.14
C SER A 527 -6.70 11.40 38.29
N LYS A 528 -7.52 12.02 37.42
CA LYS A 528 -8.99 11.93 37.50
C LYS A 528 -9.54 10.58 37.03
N LEU A 529 -8.82 9.90 36.15
CA LEU A 529 -9.13 8.55 35.72
C LEU A 529 -8.84 7.55 36.85
N ILE A 530 -7.67 7.68 37.48
CA ILE A 530 -7.24 6.82 38.58
C ILE A 530 -8.22 6.94 39.76
N ILE A 531 -8.53 8.16 40.21
CA ILE A 531 -9.49 8.40 41.30
C ILE A 531 -10.87 7.80 41.02
N TYR A 532 -11.34 7.83 39.77
CA TYR A 532 -12.63 7.23 39.40
C TYR A 532 -12.61 5.70 39.54
N PHE A 533 -11.60 5.02 39.01
CA PHE A 533 -11.52 3.56 39.08
C PHE A 533 -11.14 3.04 40.47
N GLU A 534 -10.29 3.74 41.23
CA GLU A 534 -10.01 3.41 42.64
C GLU A 534 -11.20 3.65 43.57
N GLY A 535 -12.18 4.47 43.15
CA GLY A 535 -13.44 4.68 43.87
C GLY A 535 -14.44 3.53 43.72
N ILE A 536 -14.17 2.53 42.87
CA ILE A 536 -15.04 1.37 42.66
C ILE A 536 -14.61 0.25 43.63
N GLU A 537 -15.56 -0.26 44.43
CA GLU A 537 -15.30 -1.30 45.40
C GLU A 537 -14.70 -2.57 44.75
N GLY A 538 -13.60 -3.07 45.32
CA GLY A 538 -12.91 -4.27 44.84
C GLY A 538 -11.89 -4.05 43.70
N VAL A 539 -11.75 -2.83 43.16
CA VAL A 539 -10.68 -2.52 42.20
C VAL A 539 -9.32 -2.42 42.91
N ASN A 540 -8.31 -3.10 42.37
CA ASN A 540 -6.94 -2.99 42.84
C ASN A 540 -6.36 -1.61 42.51
N LYS A 541 -5.85 -0.91 43.52
CA LYS A 541 -5.14 0.37 43.36
C LYS A 541 -3.96 0.27 42.39
N ILE A 542 -3.66 1.36 41.71
CA ILE A 542 -2.50 1.41 40.81
C ILE A 542 -1.19 1.38 41.61
N THR A 543 -0.18 0.67 41.10
CA THR A 543 1.16 0.62 41.69
C THR A 543 2.06 1.70 41.10
N ASP A 544 2.91 2.31 41.91
CA ASP A 544 3.84 3.35 41.46
C ASP A 544 4.73 2.85 40.30
N GLY A 545 4.82 3.66 39.25
CA GLY A 545 5.56 3.35 38.02
C GLY A 545 4.82 2.46 37.02
N TYR A 546 3.60 1.98 37.32
CA TYR A 546 2.80 1.20 36.39
C TYR A 546 2.03 2.09 35.41
N ASN A 547 1.90 1.67 34.14
CA ASN A 547 1.25 2.47 33.10
C ASN A 547 -0.28 2.58 33.37
N PRO A 548 -0.83 3.80 33.60
CA PRO A 548 -2.26 3.96 33.88
C PRO A 548 -3.17 3.48 32.74
N ALA A 549 -2.71 3.55 31.49
CA ALA A 549 -3.47 3.06 30.34
C ALA A 549 -3.58 1.51 30.34
N THR A 550 -2.51 0.82 30.71
CA THR A 550 -2.50 -0.65 30.82
C THR A 550 -3.36 -1.10 32.00
N TRP A 551 -3.16 -0.51 33.19
CA TRP A 551 -3.94 -0.82 34.39
C TRP A 551 -5.45 -0.62 34.17
N MET A 552 -5.84 0.48 33.53
CA MET A 552 -7.24 0.73 33.17
C MET A 552 -7.81 -0.36 32.25
N LEU A 553 -7.06 -0.84 31.25
CA LEU A 553 -7.52 -1.90 30.34
C LEU A 553 -7.61 -3.27 31.03
N GLU A 554 -6.78 -3.53 32.05
CA GLU A 554 -6.85 -4.73 32.90
C GLU A 554 -8.05 -4.69 33.85
N VAL A 555 -8.26 -3.57 34.55
CA VAL A 555 -9.41 -3.33 35.44
C VAL A 555 -10.73 -3.40 34.68
N THR A 556 -10.77 -2.90 33.44
CA THR A 556 -11.95 -2.96 32.56
C THR A 556 -12.02 -4.22 31.70
N SER A 557 -11.22 -5.24 32.02
CA SER A 557 -11.30 -6.55 31.34
C SER A 557 -12.55 -7.33 31.80
N THR A 558 -13.14 -8.09 30.88
CA THR A 558 -14.35 -8.90 31.19
C THR A 558 -14.09 -9.99 32.24
N VAL A 559 -12.83 -10.39 32.45
CA VAL A 559 -12.47 -11.36 33.50
C VAL A 559 -12.55 -10.69 34.87
N GLN A 560 -12.00 -9.48 35.01
CA GLN A 560 -12.06 -8.73 36.27
C GLN A 560 -13.51 -8.32 36.61
N GLU A 561 -14.28 -7.88 35.60
CA GLU A 561 -15.69 -7.53 35.75
C GLU A 561 -16.53 -8.73 36.26
N GLN A 562 -16.27 -9.94 35.73
CA GLN A 562 -16.90 -11.18 36.20
C GLN A 562 -16.44 -11.64 37.59
N MET A 563 -15.15 -11.48 37.91
CA MET A 563 -14.60 -11.82 39.24
C MET A 563 -15.17 -10.94 40.35
N LEU A 564 -15.41 -9.65 40.05
CA LEU A 564 -16.01 -8.70 40.98
C LEU A 564 -17.55 -8.81 41.03
N GLY A 565 -18.19 -9.38 40.00
CA GLY A 565 -19.65 -9.45 39.91
C GLY A 565 -20.32 -8.09 39.66
N ILE A 566 -19.58 -7.13 39.12
CA ILE A 566 -19.98 -5.74 38.91
C ILE A 566 -20.31 -5.49 37.43
N ASN A 567 -21.16 -4.50 37.13
CA ASN A 567 -21.34 -3.98 35.77
C ASN A 567 -20.82 -2.53 35.69
N LEU A 568 -19.69 -2.33 35.02
CA LEU A 568 -19.01 -1.03 34.96
C LEU A 568 -19.79 0.03 34.16
N SER A 569 -20.59 -0.41 33.18
CA SER A 569 -21.47 0.45 32.36
C SER A 569 -22.65 0.99 33.18
N GLU A 570 -23.13 0.23 34.17
CA GLU A 570 -24.19 0.66 35.07
C GLU A 570 -23.69 1.66 36.10
N ILE A 571 -22.52 1.38 36.72
CA ILE A 571 -21.84 2.34 37.61
C ILE A 571 -21.63 3.68 36.90
N TYR A 572 -21.13 3.66 35.66
CA TYR A 572 -20.91 4.89 34.91
C TYR A 572 -22.19 5.71 34.72
N LYS A 573 -23.31 5.09 34.36
CA LYS A 573 -24.62 5.76 34.18
C LYS A 573 -25.17 6.40 35.45
N HIS A 574 -24.78 5.92 36.63
CA HIS A 574 -25.13 6.51 37.91
C HIS A 574 -24.11 7.54 38.43
N SER A 575 -22.93 7.65 37.80
CA SER A 575 -21.86 8.56 38.21
C SER A 575 -22.13 10.04 37.88
N GLU A 576 -21.48 10.94 38.64
CA GLU A 576 -21.47 12.38 38.35
C GLU A 576 -20.86 12.71 36.98
N LEU A 577 -19.90 11.90 36.49
CA LEU A 577 -19.28 12.09 35.18
C LEU A 577 -20.30 11.96 34.04
N TYR A 578 -21.23 11.01 34.14
CA TYR A 578 -22.28 10.82 33.14
C TYR A 578 -23.31 11.97 33.17
N GLN A 579 -23.69 12.45 34.35
CA GLN A 579 -24.55 13.63 34.49
C GLN A 579 -23.89 14.86 33.86
N ARG A 580 -22.63 15.12 34.21
CA ARG A 580 -21.83 16.21 33.63
C ARG A 580 -21.70 16.11 32.10
N ASN A 581 -21.49 14.91 31.54
CA ASN A 581 -21.42 14.71 30.10
C ASN A 581 -22.77 15.05 29.43
N LYS A 582 -23.90 14.68 30.03
CA LYS A 582 -25.25 15.07 29.57
C LYS A 582 -25.47 16.58 29.61
N ASP A 583 -25.05 17.26 30.68
CA ASP A 583 -25.16 18.72 30.77
C ASP A 583 -24.30 19.41 29.71
N VAL A 584 -23.07 18.95 29.48
CA VAL A 584 -22.21 19.45 28.39
C VAL A 584 -22.85 19.23 27.01
N ILE A 585 -23.44 18.06 26.74
CA ILE A 585 -24.19 17.80 25.49
C ILE A 585 -25.38 18.75 25.36
N ARG A 586 -26.13 18.97 26.44
CA ARG A 586 -27.32 19.85 26.49
C ARG A 586 -26.97 21.32 26.29
N ASP A 587 -25.87 21.78 26.86
CA ASP A 587 -25.43 23.17 26.77
C ASP A 587 -24.77 23.46 25.42
N LEU A 588 -23.91 22.55 24.94
CA LEU A 588 -23.34 22.67 23.60
C LEU A 588 -24.46 22.83 22.56
N ARG A 589 -25.50 21.99 22.63
CA ARG A 589 -26.67 22.00 21.71
C ARG A 589 -27.45 23.32 21.60
N ARG A 590 -27.29 24.28 22.52
CA ARG A 590 -28.06 25.54 22.45
C ARG A 590 -27.42 26.49 21.43
N PRO A 591 -28.14 26.95 20.38
CA PRO A 591 -27.59 27.90 19.43
C PRO A 591 -27.31 29.26 20.12
N PRO A 592 -26.17 29.92 19.86
CA PRO A 592 -25.93 31.28 20.31
C PRO A 592 -26.97 32.24 19.71
N THR A 593 -27.45 33.20 20.48
CA THR A 593 -28.45 34.18 20.03
C THR A 593 -27.90 35.04 18.90
N GLY A 594 -28.45 34.89 17.69
CA GLY A 594 -28.11 35.68 16.51
C GLY A 594 -27.24 34.99 15.45
N PHE A 595 -26.87 33.72 15.62
CA PHE A 595 -26.10 32.97 14.62
C PHE A 595 -26.97 32.42 13.47
N THR A 596 -26.50 32.56 12.24
CA THR A 596 -27.10 31.98 11.02
C THR A 596 -26.49 30.62 10.68
N ASP A 597 -27.29 29.73 10.09
CA ASP A 597 -26.86 28.41 9.60
C ASP A 597 -25.54 28.44 8.81
N LEU A 598 -24.65 27.48 9.10
CA LEU A 598 -23.46 27.18 8.28
C LEU A 598 -23.88 26.53 6.95
N HIS A 599 -24.38 27.35 6.02
CA HIS A 599 -24.63 26.95 4.65
C HIS A 599 -23.34 27.02 3.82
N PHE A 600 -23.02 25.92 3.12
CA PHE A 600 -21.93 25.87 2.16
C PHE A 600 -22.54 25.74 0.76
N ASP A 601 -22.33 26.73 -0.10
CA ASP A 601 -23.02 26.82 -1.39
C ASP A 601 -22.62 25.73 -2.40
N ASN A 602 -21.52 25.01 -2.15
CA ASN A 602 -21.02 23.99 -3.05
C ASN A 602 -20.46 22.77 -2.29
N LYS A 603 -20.88 21.57 -2.73
CA LYS A 603 -20.38 20.26 -2.28
C LYS A 603 -18.87 20.05 -2.48
N TYR A 604 -18.28 20.72 -3.45
CA TYR A 604 -16.86 20.56 -3.80
C TYR A 604 -16.15 21.91 -3.85
N SER A 605 -14.90 21.94 -3.38
CA SER A 605 -14.10 23.17 -3.26
C SER A 605 -13.68 23.81 -4.59
N GLN A 606 -13.92 23.17 -5.73
CA GLN A 606 -13.62 23.67 -7.09
C GLN A 606 -14.72 23.23 -8.09
N PRO A 607 -14.99 24.00 -9.15
CA PRO A 607 -16.00 23.65 -10.16
C PRO A 607 -15.58 22.44 -11.00
N PHE A 608 -16.58 21.72 -11.55
CA PHE A 608 -16.41 20.47 -12.31
C PHE A 608 -15.28 20.52 -13.35
N PHE A 609 -15.25 21.53 -14.22
CA PHE A 609 -14.25 21.64 -15.28
C PHE A 609 -12.80 21.71 -14.74
N LYS A 610 -12.61 22.39 -13.61
CA LYS A 610 -11.31 22.50 -12.95
C LYS A 610 -10.91 21.20 -12.24
N GLN A 611 -11.89 20.45 -11.71
CA GLN A 611 -11.65 19.07 -11.26
C GLN A 611 -11.14 18.21 -12.43
N CYS A 612 -11.79 18.25 -13.59
CA CYS A 612 -11.37 17.49 -14.78
C CYS A 612 -9.94 17.82 -15.21
N LEU A 613 -9.58 19.11 -15.26
CA LEU A 613 -8.23 19.55 -15.64
C LEU A 613 -7.16 19.10 -14.63
N ILE A 614 -7.44 19.17 -13.33
CA ILE A 614 -6.51 18.71 -12.27
C ILE A 614 -6.36 17.19 -12.32
N CYS A 615 -7.45 16.44 -12.49
CA CYS A 615 -7.41 14.98 -12.67
C CYS A 615 -6.59 14.61 -13.91
N LEU A 616 -6.80 15.28 -15.06
CA LEU A 616 -6.05 15.02 -16.29
C LEU A 616 -4.55 15.35 -16.15
N TRP A 617 -4.20 16.44 -15.47
CA TRP A 617 -2.80 16.80 -15.18
C TRP A 617 -2.12 15.76 -14.27
N LYS A 618 -2.77 15.35 -13.18
CA LYS A 618 -2.31 14.28 -12.29
C LYS A 618 -2.10 12.97 -13.07
N GLN A 619 -3.07 12.64 -13.92
CA GLN A 619 -3.06 11.42 -14.72
C GLN A 619 -1.93 11.41 -15.75
N ASN A 620 -1.69 12.53 -16.43
CA ASN A 620 -0.58 12.69 -17.36
C ASN A 620 0.77 12.51 -16.66
N LEU A 621 0.95 13.07 -15.46
CA LEU A 621 2.15 12.85 -14.65
C LEU A 621 2.31 11.39 -14.21
N SER A 622 1.21 10.68 -13.89
CA SER A 622 1.22 9.25 -13.56
C SER A 622 1.74 8.42 -14.75
N TYR A 623 1.11 8.60 -15.92
CA TYR A 623 1.42 7.86 -17.14
C TYR A 623 2.81 8.15 -17.70
N TRP A 624 3.24 9.42 -17.69
CA TRP A 624 4.58 9.81 -18.15
C TRP A 624 5.68 9.24 -17.25
N ARG A 625 5.47 9.21 -15.93
CA ARG A 625 6.44 8.64 -14.97
C ARG A 625 6.47 7.11 -14.99
N ASN A 626 5.39 6.45 -15.42
CA ASN A 626 5.33 5.00 -15.55
C ASN A 626 5.98 4.51 -16.86
N ILE A 627 7.31 4.61 -16.93
CA ILE A 627 8.10 4.18 -18.10
C ILE A 627 7.93 2.68 -18.41
N HIS A 628 7.66 1.84 -17.41
CA HIS A 628 7.46 0.40 -17.62
C HIS A 628 6.18 0.11 -18.41
N TYR A 629 5.07 0.80 -18.09
CA TYR A 629 3.84 0.71 -18.87
C TYR A 629 4.01 1.34 -20.27
N THR A 630 4.40 2.61 -20.33
CA THR A 630 4.47 3.38 -21.59
C THR A 630 5.51 2.82 -22.54
N GLY A 631 6.73 2.56 -22.06
CA GLY A 631 7.81 1.98 -22.85
C GLY A 631 7.53 0.53 -23.24
N GLY A 632 7.00 -0.29 -22.32
CA GLY A 632 6.60 -1.67 -22.60
C GLY A 632 5.52 -1.77 -23.68
N ARG A 633 4.50 -0.91 -23.61
CA ARG A 633 3.43 -0.81 -24.61
C ARG A 633 3.98 -0.55 -26.01
N TYR A 634 4.83 0.47 -26.18
CA TYR A 634 5.41 0.79 -27.49
C TYR A 634 6.41 -0.27 -27.96
N PHE A 635 7.29 -0.77 -27.09
CA PHE A 635 8.25 -1.82 -27.43
C PHE A 635 7.55 -3.08 -27.94
N ILE A 636 6.54 -3.57 -27.22
CA ILE A 636 5.79 -4.76 -27.63
C ILE A 636 5.03 -4.51 -28.94
N THR A 637 4.44 -3.31 -29.11
CA THR A 637 3.74 -2.95 -30.36
C THR A 637 4.68 -2.94 -31.57
N ILE A 638 5.87 -2.33 -31.47
CA ILE A 638 6.85 -2.26 -32.56
C ILE A 638 7.31 -3.66 -32.97
N MET A 639 7.64 -4.51 -32.01
CA MET A 639 8.15 -5.85 -32.30
C MET A 639 7.04 -6.82 -32.76
N ILE A 640 5.77 -6.65 -32.33
CA ILE A 640 4.66 -7.35 -32.99
C ILE A 640 4.45 -6.81 -34.41
N ALA A 641 4.49 -5.49 -34.65
CA ALA A 641 4.34 -4.92 -35.99
C ALA A 641 5.40 -5.44 -36.98
N LEU A 642 6.66 -5.56 -36.54
CA LEU A 642 7.75 -6.16 -37.31
C LEU A 642 7.51 -7.66 -37.59
N LEU A 643 7.06 -8.43 -36.59
CA LEU A 643 6.72 -9.85 -36.77
C LEU A 643 5.54 -10.01 -37.73
N PHE A 644 4.53 -9.13 -37.64
CA PHE A 644 3.33 -9.18 -38.48
C PHE A 644 3.62 -8.76 -39.93
N GLY A 645 4.44 -7.72 -40.14
CA GLY A 645 4.93 -7.34 -41.46
C GLY A 645 5.72 -8.47 -42.11
N THR A 646 6.76 -8.98 -41.44
CA THR A 646 7.59 -10.08 -41.97
C THR A 646 6.81 -11.39 -42.20
N ALA A 647 5.80 -11.70 -41.38
CA ALA A 647 4.96 -12.89 -41.58
C ALA A 647 4.01 -12.79 -42.78
N PHE A 648 3.51 -11.59 -43.09
CA PHE A 648 2.59 -11.33 -44.21
C PHE A 648 3.25 -10.56 -45.37
N TRP A 649 4.57 -10.71 -45.50
CA TRP A 649 5.40 -9.93 -46.43
C TRP A 649 4.88 -9.98 -47.86
N ASN A 650 4.71 -8.79 -48.44
CA ASN A 650 4.24 -8.54 -49.81
C ASN A 650 2.87 -9.18 -50.15
N LEU A 651 2.04 -9.51 -49.16
CA LEU A 651 0.72 -10.14 -49.37
C LEU A 651 -0.26 -9.19 -50.09
N GLY A 652 -0.25 -7.90 -49.74
CA GLY A 652 -1.18 -6.90 -50.30
C GLY A 652 -1.01 -6.58 -51.79
N MET A 653 0.06 -7.10 -52.44
CA MET A 653 0.31 -7.00 -53.88
C MET A 653 -0.23 -8.21 -54.67
N LYS A 654 -0.55 -9.33 -54.02
CA LYS A 654 -1.11 -10.53 -54.66
C LYS A 654 -2.64 -10.43 -54.59
N ARG A 655 -3.29 -10.32 -55.76
CA ARG A 655 -4.75 -10.06 -55.86
C ARG A 655 -5.46 -10.83 -56.98
N THR A 656 -4.74 -11.67 -57.74
CA THR A 656 -5.33 -12.37 -58.88
C THR A 656 -6.25 -13.51 -58.45
N LYS A 657 -6.00 -14.10 -57.27
CA LYS A 657 -6.77 -15.23 -56.73
C LYS A 657 -7.65 -14.80 -55.57
N GLN A 658 -8.85 -15.38 -55.51
CA GLN A 658 -9.73 -15.27 -54.34
C GLN A 658 -9.03 -15.71 -53.04
N GLN A 659 -8.12 -16.69 -53.10
CA GLN A 659 -7.34 -17.13 -51.93
C GLN A 659 -6.39 -16.04 -51.40
N ASP A 660 -5.81 -15.20 -52.26
CA ASP A 660 -4.92 -14.12 -51.82
C ASP A 660 -5.72 -13.01 -51.12
N LEU A 661 -6.93 -12.72 -51.63
CA LEU A 661 -7.92 -11.90 -50.92
C LEU A 661 -8.26 -12.55 -49.57
N PHE A 662 -8.68 -13.82 -49.50
CA PHE A 662 -8.97 -14.48 -48.22
C PHE A 662 -7.81 -14.46 -47.22
N ASN A 663 -6.56 -14.65 -47.69
CA ASN A 663 -5.37 -14.58 -46.85
C ASN A 663 -5.13 -13.16 -46.32
N SER A 664 -5.24 -12.15 -47.19
CA SER A 664 -5.26 -10.74 -46.75
C SER A 664 -6.36 -10.53 -45.71
N MET A 665 -7.56 -11.07 -45.96
CA MET A 665 -8.71 -10.81 -45.10
C MET A 665 -8.65 -11.50 -43.73
N GLY A 666 -8.03 -12.69 -43.62
CA GLY A 666 -7.71 -13.29 -42.33
C GLY A 666 -6.64 -12.50 -41.55
N SER A 667 -5.76 -11.77 -42.25
CA SER A 667 -4.63 -11.10 -41.63
C SER A 667 -4.97 -9.78 -40.90
N MET A 668 -6.00 -8.99 -41.26
CA MET A 668 -6.50 -7.97 -40.30
C MET A 668 -7.24 -8.60 -39.15
N TYR A 669 -8.01 -9.65 -39.41
CA TYR A 669 -8.82 -10.23 -38.36
C TYR A 669 -7.91 -10.63 -37.20
N ALA A 670 -6.74 -11.20 -37.52
CA ALA A 670 -5.64 -11.37 -36.60
C ALA A 670 -5.05 -10.04 -36.07
N ALA A 671 -4.69 -9.06 -36.91
CA ALA A 671 -4.10 -7.78 -36.45
C ALA A 671 -4.99 -6.98 -35.48
N VAL A 672 -6.26 -6.78 -35.81
CA VAL A 672 -7.26 -6.05 -35.01
C VAL A 672 -7.52 -6.75 -33.68
N LEU A 673 -7.66 -8.08 -33.69
CA LEU A 673 -7.78 -8.85 -32.44
C LEU A 673 -6.51 -8.79 -31.59
N MET A 674 -5.34 -8.95 -32.20
CA MET A 674 -4.06 -8.98 -31.48
C MET A 674 -3.78 -7.64 -30.79
N LEU A 675 -3.95 -6.52 -31.51
CA LEU A 675 -3.87 -5.17 -30.94
C LEU A 675 -4.92 -4.94 -29.86
N GLY A 676 -6.18 -5.35 -30.07
CA GLY A 676 -7.26 -5.20 -29.10
C GLY A 676 -6.97 -5.93 -27.79
N ILE A 677 -6.52 -7.19 -27.86
CA ILE A 677 -6.17 -8.01 -26.70
C ILE A 677 -4.93 -7.44 -25.98
N GLN A 678 -3.92 -6.97 -26.72
CA GLN A 678 -2.72 -6.37 -26.15
C GLN A 678 -3.05 -5.07 -25.38
N ASN A 679 -3.88 -4.19 -25.96
CA ASN A 679 -4.26 -2.95 -25.30
C ASN A 679 -5.14 -3.20 -24.06
N ALA A 680 -6.10 -4.13 -24.14
CA ALA A 680 -6.94 -4.52 -23.01
C ALA A 680 -6.15 -5.15 -21.85
N SER A 681 -5.15 -5.98 -22.14
CA SER A 681 -4.30 -6.61 -21.12
C SER A 681 -3.31 -5.64 -20.48
N GLY A 682 -2.76 -4.69 -21.25
CA GLY A 682 -1.83 -3.69 -20.74
C GLY A 682 -2.45 -2.65 -19.79
N ILE A 683 -3.67 -2.17 -20.09
CA ILE A 683 -4.32 -1.09 -19.30
C ILE A 683 -4.87 -1.57 -17.94
N HIS A 684 -5.29 -2.83 -17.85
CA HIS A 684 -5.96 -3.40 -16.67
C HIS A 684 -5.19 -3.23 -15.34
N PRO A 685 -3.88 -3.55 -15.22
CA PRO A 685 -3.15 -3.38 -13.96
C PRO A 685 -2.98 -1.90 -13.55
N VAL A 686 -2.85 -0.97 -14.51
CA VAL A 686 -2.69 0.47 -14.22
C VAL A 686 -3.98 1.02 -13.61
N VAL A 687 -5.11 0.79 -14.28
CA VAL A 687 -6.44 1.20 -13.80
C VAL A 687 -6.77 0.54 -12.45
N ALA A 688 -6.34 -0.71 -12.23
CA ALA A 688 -6.57 -1.39 -10.95
C ALA A 688 -5.84 -0.71 -9.77
N MET A 689 -4.61 -0.23 -9.96
CA MET A 689 -3.86 0.52 -8.94
C MET A 689 -4.48 1.90 -8.68
N GLU A 690 -4.74 2.66 -9.74
CA GLU A 690 -5.27 4.04 -9.63
C GLU A 690 -6.68 4.07 -9.03
N ARG A 691 -7.51 3.05 -9.30
CA ARG A 691 -8.83 2.86 -8.68
C ARG A 691 -8.76 2.81 -7.14
N ILE A 692 -7.72 2.24 -6.55
CA ILE A 692 -7.56 2.19 -5.08
C ILE A 692 -7.35 3.59 -4.51
N VAL A 693 -6.57 4.42 -5.20
CA VAL A 693 -6.31 5.82 -4.82
C VAL A 693 -7.59 6.65 -5.01
N PHE A 694 -8.27 6.50 -6.14
CA PHE A 694 -9.56 7.15 -6.44
C PHE A 694 -10.60 6.90 -5.34
N TYR A 695 -10.77 5.67 -4.85
CA TYR A 695 -11.73 5.39 -3.78
C TYR A 695 -11.39 6.12 -2.47
N LYS A 696 -10.10 6.27 -2.13
CA LYS A 696 -9.66 7.05 -0.95
C LYS A 696 -9.96 8.53 -1.13
N GLU A 697 -9.60 9.11 -2.27
CA GLU A 697 -9.81 10.54 -2.58
C GLU A 697 -11.31 10.89 -2.67
N ARG A 698 -12.14 9.98 -3.21
CA ARG A 698 -13.62 10.10 -3.23
C ARG A 698 -14.23 9.98 -1.84
N ALA A 699 -13.71 9.10 -0.97
CA ALA A 699 -14.15 8.99 0.42
C ALA A 699 -13.81 10.24 1.24
N ALA A 700 -12.67 10.88 0.94
CA ALA A 700 -12.28 12.18 1.47
C ALA A 700 -13.00 13.39 0.83
N GLY A 701 -13.93 13.16 -0.12
CA GLY A 701 -14.74 14.22 -0.73
C GLY A 701 -14.00 15.15 -1.70
N MET A 702 -12.78 14.83 -2.12
CA MET A 702 -11.91 15.78 -2.86
C MET A 702 -12.49 16.20 -4.23
N TYR A 703 -13.12 15.27 -4.95
CA TYR A 703 -13.71 15.50 -6.27
C TYR A 703 -14.81 14.46 -6.58
N SER A 704 -15.58 14.70 -7.65
CA SER A 704 -16.67 13.81 -8.08
C SER A 704 -16.16 12.54 -8.79
N ALA A 705 -17.02 11.56 -9.09
CA ALA A 705 -16.62 10.39 -9.89
C ALA A 705 -16.29 10.75 -11.36
N LEU A 706 -17.07 11.69 -11.93
CA LEU A 706 -17.05 12.02 -13.36
C LEU A 706 -15.73 12.68 -13.88
N PRO A 707 -15.05 13.56 -13.11
CA PRO A 707 -13.75 14.12 -13.53
C PRO A 707 -12.65 13.08 -13.71
N TYR A 708 -12.65 12.04 -12.88
CA TYR A 708 -11.65 10.97 -12.93
C TYR A 708 -11.87 10.04 -14.13
N THR A 709 -13.11 9.63 -14.38
CA THR A 709 -13.46 8.78 -15.53
C THR A 709 -13.17 9.49 -16.85
N PHE A 710 -13.49 10.78 -16.94
CA PHE A 710 -13.11 11.63 -18.08
C PHE A 710 -11.59 11.72 -18.25
N ALA A 711 -10.84 12.00 -17.17
CA ALA A 711 -9.38 12.09 -17.23
C ALA A 711 -8.72 10.77 -17.67
N GLN A 712 -9.22 9.62 -17.20
CA GLN A 712 -8.72 8.30 -17.58
C GLN A 712 -8.92 8.00 -19.08
N VAL A 713 -10.09 8.36 -19.63
CA VAL A 713 -10.37 8.16 -21.07
C VAL A 713 -9.56 9.15 -21.92
N ALA A 714 -9.47 10.41 -21.49
CA ALA A 714 -8.78 11.45 -22.24
C ALA A 714 -7.25 11.23 -22.29
N ILE A 715 -6.63 10.72 -21.22
CA ILE A 715 -5.17 10.49 -21.21
C ILE A 715 -4.73 9.38 -22.16
N GLU A 716 -5.59 8.39 -22.43
CA GLU A 716 -5.24 7.25 -23.30
C GLU A 716 -5.13 7.65 -24.77
N LEU A 717 -5.88 8.66 -25.22
CA LEU A 717 -5.97 9.04 -26.63
C LEU A 717 -4.60 9.37 -27.26
N PRO A 718 -3.74 10.24 -26.69
CA PRO A 718 -2.41 10.51 -27.24
C PRO A 718 -1.52 9.25 -27.37
N TYR A 719 -1.55 8.35 -26.38
CA TYR A 719 -0.76 7.12 -26.41
C TYR A 719 -1.30 6.13 -27.44
N ILE A 720 -2.63 6.06 -27.63
CA ILE A 720 -3.27 5.28 -28.70
C ILE A 720 -2.85 5.83 -30.06
N PHE A 721 -2.90 7.14 -30.30
CA PHE A 721 -2.49 7.74 -31.58
C PHE A 721 -1.03 7.41 -31.93
N ILE A 722 -0.09 7.66 -31.01
CA ILE A 722 1.34 7.33 -31.22
C ILE A 722 1.53 5.83 -31.46
N GLN A 723 0.80 4.97 -30.73
CA GLN A 723 0.85 3.52 -30.93
C GLN A 723 0.32 3.11 -32.30
N THR A 724 -0.74 3.73 -32.79
CA THR A 724 -1.32 3.50 -34.13
C THR A 724 -0.35 3.92 -35.23
N ASP A 725 0.33 5.06 -35.08
CA ASP A 725 1.35 5.52 -36.04
C ASP A 725 2.59 4.60 -36.05
N LEU A 726 3.06 4.16 -34.88
CA LEU A 726 4.14 3.18 -34.76
C LEU A 726 3.78 1.82 -35.37
N TRP A 727 2.56 1.33 -35.12
CA TRP A 727 2.04 0.11 -35.74
C TRP A 727 1.99 0.25 -37.26
N ARG A 728 1.41 1.35 -37.75
CA ARG A 728 1.33 1.68 -39.17
C ARG A 728 2.72 1.67 -39.80
N PHE A 729 3.70 2.34 -39.19
CA PHE A 729 5.07 2.42 -39.69
C PHE A 729 5.79 1.06 -39.69
N GLY A 730 5.65 0.26 -38.62
CA GLY A 730 6.24 -1.09 -38.53
C GLY A 730 5.72 -2.05 -39.61
N VAL A 731 4.47 -1.86 -40.05
CA VAL A 731 3.87 -2.57 -41.19
C VAL A 731 4.16 -1.87 -42.53
N HIS A 732 4.55 -0.59 -42.56
CA HIS A 732 4.64 0.24 -43.77
C HIS A 732 5.78 -0.11 -44.75
N ASN A 733 6.82 -0.81 -44.29
CA ASN A 733 7.85 -1.36 -45.19
C ASN A 733 7.29 -2.44 -46.13
N ASP A 734 6.07 -2.90 -45.85
CA ASP A 734 5.23 -3.66 -46.75
C ASP A 734 4.02 -2.85 -47.19
N ARG A 735 3.65 -2.92 -48.48
CA ARG A 735 2.32 -2.50 -48.94
C ARG A 735 1.29 -3.59 -48.63
N ILE A 736 1.13 -3.90 -47.35
CA ILE A 736 0.08 -4.78 -46.83
C ILE A 736 -1.23 -3.97 -46.74
N ARG A 737 -2.15 -4.30 -47.66
CA ARG A 737 -3.46 -3.66 -47.87
C ARG A 737 -4.54 -4.74 -47.73
N MET A 738 -5.62 -4.43 -47.02
CA MET A 738 -6.27 -5.37 -46.09
C MET A 738 -7.77 -5.03 -45.82
N ASP A 739 -8.74 -5.94 -46.12
CA ASP A 739 -10.22 -5.90 -45.81
C ASP A 739 -10.70 -7.05 -44.87
N SER A 740 -11.89 -7.12 -44.20
CA SER A 740 -12.28 -8.43 -43.55
C SER A 740 -13.77 -8.79 -43.23
N ASN A 741 -14.11 -10.11 -43.26
CA ASN A 741 -15.33 -10.86 -42.80
C ASN A 741 -16.62 -11.01 -43.67
N GLN A 742 -16.91 -12.24 -44.14
CA GLN A 742 -18.18 -12.65 -44.79
C GLN A 742 -18.89 -13.76 -43.99
N ILE A 743 -19.98 -13.44 -43.28
CA ILE A 743 -20.79 -14.47 -42.61
C ILE A 743 -22.31 -14.17 -42.59
N LEU A 744 -22.75 -12.94 -42.85
CA LEU A 744 -24.14 -12.48 -42.66
C LEU A 744 -25.21 -13.27 -43.43
N LEU A 745 -24.89 -13.85 -44.59
CA LEU A 745 -25.82 -14.65 -45.39
C LEU A 745 -25.92 -16.13 -44.97
N ARG A 746 -24.90 -16.69 -44.31
CA ARG A 746 -24.91 -18.07 -43.78
C ARG A 746 -25.28 -18.15 -42.30
N ILE A 747 -25.24 -17.04 -41.56
CA ILE A 747 -25.73 -16.95 -40.18
C ILE A 747 -27.27 -17.00 -40.17
N PRO A 748 -27.89 -17.91 -39.39
CA PRO A 748 -29.35 -17.98 -39.26
C PRO A 748 -29.89 -16.68 -38.63
N ILE A 749 -31.08 -16.25 -39.05
CA ILE A 749 -31.58 -14.88 -38.88
C ILE A 749 -31.46 -14.35 -37.44
N TRP A 750 -31.78 -15.19 -36.45
CA TRP A 750 -31.73 -14.88 -35.01
C TRP A 750 -30.35 -14.54 -34.44
N SER A 751 -29.23 -14.83 -35.11
CA SER A 751 -27.88 -14.48 -34.65
C SER A 751 -27.23 -13.37 -35.48
N ARG A 752 -27.94 -12.79 -36.45
CA ARG A 752 -27.44 -11.66 -37.24
C ARG A 752 -27.21 -10.40 -36.41
N TRP A 753 -28.02 -10.13 -35.38
CA TRP A 753 -27.83 -8.97 -34.49
C TRP A 753 -26.48 -8.98 -33.77
N PHE A 754 -25.89 -10.15 -33.53
CA PHE A 754 -24.56 -10.27 -32.92
C PHE A 754 -23.45 -9.69 -33.80
N TYR A 755 -23.61 -9.71 -35.13
CA TYR A 755 -22.71 -8.99 -36.03
C TYR A 755 -22.87 -7.48 -35.85
N TRP A 756 -24.10 -6.97 -35.86
CA TRP A 756 -24.40 -5.54 -35.75
C TRP A 756 -23.98 -4.92 -34.41
N ILE A 757 -23.94 -5.69 -33.33
CA ILE A 757 -23.49 -5.24 -32.01
C ILE A 757 -21.96 -5.37 -31.78
N CYS A 758 -21.23 -6.06 -32.68
CA CYS A 758 -19.81 -6.36 -32.50
C CYS A 758 -18.93 -5.24 -33.06
N PRO A 759 -18.15 -4.50 -32.23
CA PRO A 759 -17.31 -3.39 -32.72
C PRO A 759 -16.27 -3.85 -33.73
N VAL A 760 -15.68 -5.04 -33.50
CA VAL A 760 -14.67 -5.65 -34.39
C VAL A 760 -15.24 -5.87 -35.79
N ALA A 761 -16.50 -6.28 -35.92
CA ALA A 761 -17.14 -6.47 -37.24
C ALA A 761 -17.24 -5.15 -38.02
N TRP A 762 -17.53 -4.03 -37.35
CA TRP A 762 -17.57 -2.70 -37.96
C TRP A 762 -16.18 -2.16 -38.32
N THR A 763 -15.18 -2.35 -37.46
CA THR A 763 -13.77 -2.00 -37.79
C THR A 763 -13.28 -2.76 -39.03
N LEU A 764 -13.69 -4.01 -39.18
CA LEU A 764 -13.32 -4.85 -40.32
C LEU A 764 -14.09 -4.50 -41.60
N TYR A 765 -15.32 -3.98 -41.48
CA TYR A 765 -16.04 -3.33 -42.59
C TYR A 765 -15.34 -2.03 -43.00
N ASP A 766 -14.87 -1.22 -42.05
CA ASP A 766 -14.22 0.08 -42.33
C ASP A 766 -12.92 -0.10 -43.11
N LEU A 767 -12.07 -1.00 -42.63
CA LEU A 767 -10.88 -1.48 -43.35
C LEU A 767 -11.32 -2.08 -44.69
N GLY A 768 -12.33 -2.95 -44.66
CA GLY A 768 -13.03 -3.55 -45.80
C GLY A 768 -13.43 -2.62 -46.95
N ALA A 769 -14.03 -1.48 -46.61
CA ALA A 769 -14.54 -0.55 -47.59
C ALA A 769 -13.47 0.45 -48.01
N SER A 770 -12.53 0.79 -47.13
CA SER A 770 -11.44 1.75 -47.41
C SER A 770 -10.27 1.14 -48.18
N GLN A 771 -9.96 -0.14 -48.01
CA GLN A 771 -8.75 -0.73 -48.58
C GLN A 771 -8.97 -1.38 -49.95
N PHE A 772 -10.08 -2.03 -50.27
CA PHE A 772 -10.27 -2.52 -51.66
C PHE A 772 -11.61 -2.12 -52.32
N GLY A 773 -12.46 -1.35 -51.64
CA GLY A 773 -13.76 -0.90 -52.19
C GLY A 773 -13.70 0.05 -53.40
N ASP A 774 -12.50 0.48 -53.78
CA ASP A 774 -12.12 1.31 -54.94
C ASP A 774 -11.40 0.53 -56.06
N ILE A 775 -11.03 -0.73 -55.84
CA ILE A 775 -10.14 -1.50 -56.74
C ILE A 775 -10.93 -2.22 -57.83
N MET A 776 -10.59 -1.93 -59.09
CA MET A 776 -11.25 -2.46 -60.30
C MET A 776 -10.44 -3.56 -61.00
N ASP A 777 -9.36 -4.04 -60.37
CA ASP A 777 -8.55 -5.17 -60.86
C ASP A 777 -9.43 -6.41 -61.07
N LYS A 778 -9.23 -7.15 -62.17
CA LYS A 778 -9.95 -8.41 -62.46
C LYS A 778 -9.21 -9.60 -61.86
N MET A 779 -9.96 -10.50 -61.23
CA MET A 779 -9.44 -11.77 -60.73
C MET A 779 -9.47 -12.87 -61.82
N GLU A 780 -8.85 -14.01 -61.52
CA GLU A 780 -8.90 -15.23 -62.35
C GLU A 780 -10.34 -15.77 -62.58
N THR A 781 -11.32 -15.34 -61.77
CA THR A 781 -12.75 -15.63 -61.95
C THR A 781 -13.49 -14.69 -62.91
N GLY A 782 -12.84 -13.67 -63.44
CA GLY A 782 -13.41 -12.68 -64.38
C GLY A 782 -14.15 -11.50 -63.73
N GLU A 783 -14.58 -11.63 -62.47
CA GLU A 783 -15.14 -10.53 -61.66
C GLU A 783 -14.05 -9.53 -61.23
N THR A 784 -14.44 -8.26 -61.03
CA THR A 784 -13.55 -7.28 -60.39
C THR A 784 -13.50 -7.47 -58.87
N VAL A 785 -12.40 -7.03 -58.24
CA VAL A 785 -12.27 -7.04 -56.77
C VAL A 785 -13.43 -6.29 -56.09
N THR A 786 -13.81 -5.11 -56.59
CA THR A 786 -14.96 -4.35 -56.05
C THR A 786 -16.31 -5.08 -56.20
N GLU A 787 -16.52 -5.84 -57.29
CA GLU A 787 -17.73 -6.66 -57.44
C GLU A 787 -17.72 -7.83 -56.45
N PHE A 788 -16.60 -8.51 -56.28
CA PHE A 788 -16.43 -9.58 -55.31
C PHE A 788 -16.56 -9.10 -53.86
N LEU A 789 -16.20 -7.87 -53.53
CA LEU A 789 -16.47 -7.31 -52.20
C LEU A 789 -17.95 -7.02 -51.97
N ARG A 790 -18.72 -6.76 -53.04
CA ARG A 790 -20.18 -6.53 -52.97
C ARG A 790 -20.98 -7.84 -52.98
N SER A 791 -20.65 -8.78 -53.85
CA SER A 791 -21.30 -10.09 -53.95
C SER A 791 -20.86 -11.01 -52.82
N TYR A 792 -19.55 -11.02 -52.56
CA TYR A 792 -18.86 -11.63 -51.43
C TYR A 792 -19.34 -10.98 -50.13
N TYR A 793 -18.58 -9.97 -49.68
CA TYR A 793 -18.62 -9.40 -48.33
C TYR A 793 -19.82 -8.48 -48.04
N GLY A 794 -20.56 -8.04 -49.06
CA GLY A 794 -21.63 -7.06 -48.92
C GLY A 794 -21.13 -5.63 -48.66
N PHE A 795 -19.83 -5.39 -48.83
CA PHE A 795 -19.19 -4.10 -48.55
C PHE A 795 -19.51 -3.09 -49.64
N ARG A 796 -19.89 -1.89 -49.23
CA ARG A 796 -20.15 -0.78 -50.13
C ARG A 796 -19.33 0.42 -49.68
N HIS A 797 -18.38 0.83 -50.51
CA HIS A 797 -17.57 2.03 -50.28
C HIS A 797 -18.42 3.29 -49.96
N LYS A 798 -19.64 3.37 -50.51
CA LYS A 798 -20.63 4.44 -50.20
C LYS A 798 -21.07 4.53 -48.73
N TYR A 799 -20.87 3.49 -47.91
CA TYR A 799 -21.23 3.49 -46.48
C TYR A 799 -20.06 3.80 -45.53
N LEU A 800 -18.86 4.10 -46.04
CA LEU A 800 -17.67 4.35 -45.21
C LEU A 800 -17.92 5.39 -44.10
N GLY A 801 -18.56 6.53 -44.43
CA GLY A 801 -18.90 7.56 -43.44
C GLY A 801 -19.90 7.10 -42.36
N VAL A 802 -20.80 6.16 -42.68
CA VAL A 802 -21.72 5.56 -41.69
C VAL A 802 -20.94 4.64 -40.75
N VAL A 803 -20.01 3.86 -41.28
CA VAL A 803 -19.19 2.93 -40.50
C VAL A 803 -18.28 3.68 -39.54
N ALA A 804 -17.61 4.74 -40.01
CA ALA A 804 -16.80 5.63 -39.17
C ALA A 804 -17.62 6.32 -38.06
N ALA A 805 -18.87 6.70 -38.34
CA ALA A 805 -19.77 7.24 -37.31
C ALA A 805 -20.16 6.17 -36.27
N VAL A 806 -20.39 4.93 -36.70
CA VAL A 806 -20.73 3.81 -35.80
C VAL A 806 -19.54 3.39 -34.93
N THR A 807 -18.32 3.31 -35.47
CA THR A 807 -17.12 2.99 -34.67
C THR A 807 -16.82 4.08 -33.63
N MET A 808 -17.02 5.35 -33.99
CA MET A 808 -16.95 6.47 -33.03
C MET A 808 -18.05 6.37 -31.95
N ALA A 809 -19.28 6.03 -32.33
CA ALA A 809 -20.39 5.85 -31.39
C ALA A 809 -20.12 4.73 -30.38
N TYR A 810 -19.47 3.63 -30.78
CA TYR A 810 -19.02 2.59 -29.85
C TYR A 810 -18.01 3.12 -28.82
N ALA A 811 -17.01 3.89 -29.24
CA ALA A 811 -16.02 4.45 -28.31
C ALA A 811 -16.67 5.36 -27.26
N ILE A 812 -17.60 6.22 -27.68
CA ILE A 812 -18.38 7.10 -26.79
C ILE A 812 -19.26 6.28 -25.85
N ALA A 813 -19.95 5.25 -26.36
CA ALA A 813 -20.82 4.38 -25.56
C ALA A 813 -20.02 3.61 -24.50
N PHE A 814 -18.87 3.04 -24.83
CA PHE A 814 -18.02 2.35 -23.85
C PHE A 814 -17.45 3.30 -22.79
N ALA A 815 -17.06 4.52 -23.16
CA ALA A 815 -16.64 5.54 -22.20
C ALA A 815 -17.77 5.92 -21.23
N PHE A 816 -19.01 6.06 -21.73
CA PHE A 816 -20.19 6.31 -20.92
C PHE A 816 -20.56 5.13 -20.00
N PHE A 817 -20.48 3.88 -20.49
CA PHE A 817 -20.70 2.70 -19.65
C PHE A 817 -19.62 2.55 -18.56
N PHE A 818 -18.37 2.89 -18.86
CA PHE A 818 -17.28 2.93 -17.87
C PHE A 818 -17.58 3.99 -16.78
N ASP A 819 -18.01 5.18 -17.18
CA ASP A 819 -18.40 6.25 -16.26
C ASP A 819 -19.56 5.85 -15.32
N LEU A 820 -20.66 5.34 -15.90
CA LEU A 820 -21.78 4.80 -15.12
C LEU A 820 -21.32 3.69 -14.16
N SER A 821 -20.44 2.80 -14.60
CA SER A 821 -19.90 1.71 -13.78
C SER A 821 -19.14 2.25 -12.57
N VAL A 822 -18.24 3.22 -12.74
CA VAL A 822 -17.48 3.83 -11.64
C VAL A 822 -18.38 4.68 -10.71
N LYS A 823 -19.42 5.30 -11.26
CA LYS A 823 -20.38 6.10 -10.48
C LYS A 823 -21.24 5.24 -9.56
N TYR A 824 -21.87 4.18 -10.10
CA TYR A 824 -22.90 3.37 -9.42
C TYR A 824 -22.38 2.06 -8.83
N ILE A 825 -21.40 1.39 -9.43
CA ILE A 825 -20.90 0.09 -8.95
C ILE A 825 -19.81 0.32 -7.90
N ASN A 826 -20.22 0.34 -6.62
CA ASN A 826 -19.27 0.46 -5.52
C ASN A 826 -18.58 -0.89 -5.23
N PHE A 827 -17.47 -1.14 -5.90
CA PHE A 827 -16.70 -2.39 -5.79
C PHE A 827 -16.09 -2.65 -4.40
N GLN A 828 -16.07 -1.68 -3.46
CA GLN A 828 -15.60 -1.90 -2.09
C GLN A 828 -16.46 -2.89 -1.27
N ARG A 829 -17.66 -3.26 -1.73
CA ARG A 829 -18.55 -4.23 -1.05
C ARG A 829 -18.24 -5.71 -1.37
N ARG A 830 -17.13 -6.04 -2.03
CA ARG A 830 -16.72 -7.41 -2.38
C ARG A 830 -15.30 -7.72 -1.95
#